data_AF-D2W044-F1
#
_entry.id   AF-D2W044-F1
#
_cell.length_a   1.000
_cell.length_b   1.000
_cell.length_c   1.000
_cell.angle_alpha   90.00
_cell.angle_beta   90.00
_cell.angle_gamma   90.00
#
_symmetry.space_group_name_H-M   'P 1'
#
loop_
_entity.id
_entity.type
_entity.pdbx_description
1 polymer ?
#
loop_
_entity_poly.entity_id
_entity_poly.type
_entity_poly.pdbx_seq_one_letter_code
_entity_poly.pdbx_strand_id
1 'polypeptide(L)'
;MKMITKIGGGLVRKSLGRDDVLSLLNLVQSTRKSWVSSTINGKKTIRNYSVHTSPKSNKASSQEKESIRQELVPVTLQCINYKYQNQIPLTMLTATDFHSASVVDQTNCDMILVGDSLSMTALGQPNTTSVTMDEMIHHAKAVKRGSQYSFLIGDMPFGSYVTDDAAVHNAVRFIKEAEMNSVKLEGGERVASKIKSIVDAGIVVIAHIGLTPQSCNQLGGFRVVGSKNCSEAIQLWKDALAVKEAGASLIVLECVPQKLASLITKHIGIPTIGIGSGKCSGQVLVYHDLLGMYSKFTPKFCKQYLNLNPIMIDACENYVKDVVNGEFPHKSHTFIIKDDVYSVVSEYIEKDVKNHQVNEIIKSNVDGKKDGQLGVDYNNVGERPKVLILGSGSVGSLFASSLSSNCDVKLLSGKKTKLEENIEISTQVREGNETKSIRNTIVNIISDEELKNAWNGEIDVLIIAVKSYATNQAIQNMMEGLPSLSKIKHIITVQNGYGNEQNILTSLSKLNLEGVSMSPINLYSGVKTILNSEDRRVLEQSNTDKISISVPKLLVDTKLGNVFSNNSQFQIGSILNSTIIDGKPKFVDWMKLIINSTINPLASLYQIENGNLLQNLALQNLMKILIKEQVNILRMIPGAIDSLATAQEMKDKSIEQVVYEKVMKICELTSSNRCSMLVDLENQNETEIMYLNGAFVELANKFKIDSPSNKMIVELITAKQVK
;
A
#
# COMPACT_ATOMS: atom_id res chain seq x y z
N MET A 1 -3.76 -0.10 37.66
CA MET A 1 -3.54 -0.18 39.13
C MET A 1 -2.10 -0.54 39.56
N LYS A 2 -1.16 -0.94 38.68
CA LYS A 2 0.28 -1.11 39.02
C LYS A 2 1.19 0.04 38.57
N MET A 3 0.64 1.14 38.04
CA MET A 3 1.41 2.34 37.66
C MET A 3 0.79 3.64 38.22
N ILE A 4 -0.01 3.54 39.29
CA ILE A 4 -0.47 4.69 40.11
C ILE A 4 0.05 4.47 41.55
N THR A 5 1.26 3.92 41.67
CA THR A 5 1.86 3.66 42.99
C THR A 5 3.35 3.96 43.03
N LYS A 6 3.92 4.63 42.02
CA LYS A 6 5.36 4.89 42.02
C LYS A 6 5.82 6.33 41.89
N ILE A 7 4.96 7.31 41.60
CA ILE A 7 5.37 8.71 41.67
C ILE A 7 4.18 9.52 42.20
N GLY A 8 4.37 10.22 43.32
CA GLY A 8 3.40 11.22 43.78
C GLY A 8 2.83 11.06 45.19
N GLY A 9 3.51 10.35 46.11
CA GLY A 9 3.16 10.36 47.54
C GLY A 9 3.38 11.69 48.28
N GLY A 10 3.44 12.83 47.58
CA GLY A 10 3.86 14.10 48.15
C GLY A 10 2.97 15.33 47.90
N LEU A 11 1.99 15.29 46.99
CA LEU A 11 1.39 16.57 46.52
C LEU A 11 -0.11 16.62 46.23
N VAL A 12 -0.90 15.66 46.71
CA VAL A 12 -2.37 15.83 46.73
C VAL A 12 -2.90 15.64 48.14
N ARG A 13 -2.57 16.60 49.01
CA ARG A 13 -3.18 16.76 50.34
C ARG A 13 -3.84 18.12 50.53
N LYS A 14 -4.26 18.80 49.45
CA LYS A 14 -4.75 20.19 49.55
C LYS A 14 -6.02 20.58 48.79
N SER A 15 -6.85 19.67 48.26
CA SER A 15 -8.08 20.15 47.60
C SER A 15 -9.33 19.25 47.56
N LEU A 16 -9.45 18.14 48.31
CA LEU A 16 -10.72 17.40 48.37
C LEU A 16 -11.10 17.04 49.80
N GLY A 17 -12.35 17.36 50.16
CA GLY A 17 -12.93 17.18 51.49
C GLY A 17 -13.26 15.72 51.79
N ARG A 18 -13.47 15.43 53.08
CA ARG A 18 -13.69 14.08 53.62
C ARG A 18 -14.96 13.40 53.08
N ASP A 19 -15.93 14.18 52.61
CA ASP A 19 -17.24 13.71 52.13
C ASP A 19 -17.22 13.22 50.67
N ASP A 20 -16.29 13.71 49.84
CA ASP A 20 -16.13 13.27 48.45
C ASP A 20 -15.49 11.87 48.35
N VAL A 21 -14.62 11.54 49.31
CA VAL A 21 -13.95 10.23 49.41
C VAL A 21 -14.91 9.13 49.85
N LEU A 22 -15.88 9.46 50.73
CA LEU A 22 -16.92 8.53 51.20
C LEU A 22 -17.98 8.24 50.12
N SER A 23 -18.29 9.20 49.26
CA SER A 23 -19.20 9.01 48.12
C SER A 23 -18.60 8.10 47.05
N LEU A 24 -17.28 8.21 46.80
CA LEU A 24 -16.54 7.33 45.88
C LEU A 24 -16.40 5.89 46.39
N LEU A 25 -16.28 5.68 47.71
CA LEU A 25 -16.21 4.34 48.31
C LEU A 25 -17.56 3.61 48.32
N ASN A 26 -18.67 4.34 48.47
CA ASN A 26 -20.02 3.76 48.42
C ASN A 26 -20.45 3.35 46.99
N LEU A 27 -19.96 4.04 45.95
CA LEU A 27 -20.23 3.69 44.55
C LEU A 27 -19.52 2.39 44.13
N VAL A 28 -18.40 2.05 44.77
CA VAL A 28 -17.62 0.82 44.49
C VAL A 28 -18.17 -0.41 45.22
N GLN A 29 -18.94 -0.24 46.31
CA GLN A 29 -19.50 -1.36 47.07
C GLN A 29 -20.90 -1.82 46.62
N SER A 30 -21.64 -1.03 45.84
CA SER A 30 -23.03 -1.37 45.44
C SER A 30 -23.16 -2.35 44.27
N THR A 31 -22.08 -2.70 43.58
CA THR A 31 -22.11 -3.62 42.42
C THR A 31 -21.71 -5.07 42.75
N ARG A 32 -21.58 -5.44 44.03
CA ARG A 32 -21.00 -6.75 44.42
C ARG A 32 -21.92 -7.75 45.14
N LYS A 33 -23.24 -7.55 45.20
CA LYS A 33 -24.15 -8.56 45.77
C LYS A 33 -25.48 -8.66 45.00
N SER A 34 -25.55 -9.59 44.05
CA SER A 34 -26.62 -10.59 44.00
C SER A 34 -26.16 -11.77 43.15
N TRP A 35 -26.69 -12.96 43.44
CA TRP A 35 -26.42 -14.27 42.82
C TRP A 35 -25.35 -15.15 43.49
N VAL A 36 -25.70 -15.66 44.68
CA VAL A 36 -25.37 -17.03 45.09
C VAL A 36 -26.64 -17.67 45.65
N SER A 37 -27.27 -18.57 44.91
CA SER A 37 -27.88 -19.79 45.46
C SER A 37 -28.37 -20.71 44.34
N SER A 38 -27.73 -21.87 44.18
CA SER A 38 -28.36 -23.20 44.11
C SER A 38 -27.42 -24.17 43.38
N THR A 39 -26.85 -25.10 44.15
CA THR A 39 -26.16 -26.27 43.65
C THR A 39 -27.05 -27.46 43.96
N ILE A 40 -27.62 -28.14 42.95
CA ILE A 40 -28.08 -29.54 43.07
C ILE A 40 -27.86 -30.29 41.74
N ASN A 41 -27.23 -31.46 41.90
CA ASN A 41 -27.10 -32.63 41.04
C ASN A 41 -26.18 -32.58 39.81
N GLY A 42 -25.03 -33.22 40.01
CA GLY A 42 -23.99 -33.40 39.02
C GLY A 42 -24.39 -34.31 37.86
N LYS A 43 -23.86 -33.93 36.69
CA LYS A 43 -23.27 -34.87 35.73
C LYS A 43 -21.94 -34.25 35.29
N LYS A 44 -20.90 -35.07 35.40
CA LYS A 44 -19.52 -34.78 34.99
C LYS A 44 -19.50 -34.32 33.52
N THR A 45 -18.96 -33.12 33.27
CA THR A 45 -18.48 -32.69 31.95
C THR A 45 -16.95 -32.78 31.93
N ILE A 46 -16.44 -33.39 30.88
CA ILE A 46 -15.07 -33.87 30.70
C ILE A 46 -14.23 -32.82 29.94
N ARG A 47 -13.05 -32.48 30.48
CA ARG A 47 -11.79 -32.10 29.80
C ARG A 47 -10.65 -32.25 30.85
N ASN A 48 -9.54 -33.00 30.74
CA ASN A 48 -9.11 -34.13 29.91
C ASN A 48 -7.79 -34.72 30.53
N TYR A 49 -7.59 -36.05 30.47
CA TYR A 49 -6.34 -36.86 30.58
C TYR A 49 -5.53 -37.12 31.90
N SER A 50 -5.09 -38.39 31.99
CA SER A 50 -3.93 -39.01 32.71
C SER A 50 -4.01 -39.38 34.20
N VAL A 51 -3.55 -40.60 34.49
CA VAL A 51 -3.56 -41.34 35.77
C VAL A 51 -2.41 -40.88 36.69
N HIS A 52 -2.71 -40.38 37.90
CA HIS A 52 -2.18 -40.89 39.19
C HIS A 52 -2.53 -40.01 40.42
N THR A 53 -3.18 -40.66 41.39
CA THR A 53 -3.12 -40.59 42.87
C THR A 53 -2.94 -39.28 43.65
N SER A 54 -3.82 -39.12 44.64
CA SER A 54 -4.02 -38.10 45.68
C SER A 54 -2.89 -37.96 46.75
N PRO A 55 -3.07 -37.18 47.85
CA PRO A 55 -2.98 -35.72 47.96
C PRO A 55 -2.00 -35.26 49.07
N LYS A 56 -1.55 -34.00 49.10
CA LYS A 56 -1.08 -33.37 50.36
C LYS A 56 -1.07 -31.83 50.29
N SER A 57 -1.44 -31.25 51.42
CA SER A 57 -1.65 -29.84 51.78
C SER A 57 -0.44 -28.91 51.63
N ASN A 58 -0.64 -27.67 51.17
CA ASN A 58 -0.45 -26.42 51.95
C ASN A 58 -0.29 -25.17 51.05
N LYS A 59 -0.91 -24.07 51.51
CA LYS A 59 -0.59 -22.64 51.31
C LYS A 59 0.07 -22.24 49.98
N ALA A 60 -0.69 -21.61 49.08
CA ALA A 60 -0.13 -20.90 47.92
C ALA A 60 -0.24 -19.37 48.09
N SER A 61 0.92 -18.73 47.90
CA SER A 61 1.15 -17.30 47.78
C SER A 61 0.54 -16.73 46.50
N SER A 62 0.78 -15.43 46.25
CA SER A 62 0.40 -14.56 45.12
C SER A 62 0.53 -15.09 43.67
N GLN A 63 0.78 -16.37 43.45
CA GLN A 63 0.68 -17.10 42.18
C GLN A 63 -0.76 -17.55 41.83
N GLU A 64 -1.73 -17.55 42.77
CA GLU A 64 -3.12 -17.99 42.48
C GLU A 64 -3.94 -17.04 41.57
N LYS A 65 -3.46 -15.82 41.29
CA LYS A 65 -4.07 -14.95 40.26
C LYS A 65 -3.59 -15.27 38.83
N GLU A 66 -2.75 -16.29 38.67
CA GLU A 66 -2.25 -16.78 37.39
C GLU A 66 -2.93 -18.11 36.94
N SER A 67 -4.04 -18.49 37.58
CA SER A 67 -4.96 -19.53 37.08
C SER A 67 -6.24 -18.83 36.57
N ILE A 68 -6.78 -19.02 35.37
CA ILE A 68 -6.64 -20.06 34.36
C ILE A 68 -6.73 -19.31 33.02
N ARG A 69 -5.62 -19.03 32.34
CA ARG A 69 -5.72 -18.84 30.88
C ARG A 69 -5.98 -20.24 30.35
N GLN A 70 -7.26 -20.56 30.10
CA GLN A 70 -7.56 -21.74 29.29
C GLN A 70 -6.73 -21.56 28.02
N GLU A 71 -5.85 -22.52 27.70
CA GLU A 71 -5.19 -22.52 26.40
C GLU A 71 -6.31 -22.42 25.37
N LEU A 72 -6.39 -21.27 24.70
CA LEU A 72 -7.35 -21.06 23.65
C LEU A 72 -6.89 -21.98 22.52
N VAL A 73 -7.68 -23.01 22.26
CA VAL A 73 -7.47 -23.91 21.13
C VAL A 73 -8.31 -23.38 19.98
N PRO A 74 -7.81 -23.38 18.73
CA PRO A 74 -8.58 -22.97 17.58
C PRO A 74 -9.97 -23.64 17.53
N VAL A 75 -11.00 -22.83 17.36
CA VAL A 75 -12.39 -23.26 17.24
C VAL A 75 -12.55 -23.89 15.86
N THR A 76 -13.03 -25.14 15.85
CA THR A 76 -13.34 -25.87 14.63
C THR A 76 -14.85 -26.06 14.48
N LEU A 77 -15.29 -26.53 13.32
CA LEU A 77 -16.69 -26.92 13.11
C LEU A 77 -17.16 -27.98 14.13
N GLN A 78 -16.26 -28.87 14.58
CA GLN A 78 -16.58 -29.86 15.62
C GLN A 78 -16.84 -29.19 16.98
N CYS A 79 -16.08 -28.14 17.33
CA CYS A 79 -16.32 -27.36 18.54
C CYS A 79 -17.71 -26.68 18.50
N ILE A 80 -18.08 -26.11 17.34
CA ILE A 80 -19.38 -25.49 17.12
C ILE A 80 -20.52 -26.53 17.28
N ASN A 81 -20.39 -27.68 16.62
CA ASN A 81 -21.37 -28.77 16.71
C ASN A 81 -21.51 -29.32 18.13
N TYR A 82 -20.40 -29.44 18.87
CA TYR A 82 -20.42 -29.83 20.27
C TYR A 82 -21.22 -28.85 21.12
N LYS A 83 -20.98 -27.53 20.97
CA LYS A 83 -21.74 -26.52 21.72
C LYS A 83 -23.23 -26.58 21.38
N TYR A 84 -23.58 -26.72 20.11
CA TYR A 84 -24.96 -26.87 19.67
C TYR A 84 -25.67 -28.08 20.29
N GLN A 85 -25.06 -29.27 20.20
CA GLN A 85 -25.61 -30.52 20.76
C GLN A 85 -25.81 -30.45 22.28
N ASN A 86 -24.94 -29.70 22.97
CA ASN A 86 -25.01 -29.50 24.41
C ASN A 86 -25.80 -28.25 24.82
N GLN A 87 -26.49 -27.60 23.88
CA GLN A 87 -27.29 -26.40 24.12
C GLN A 87 -26.50 -25.24 24.75
N ILE A 88 -25.21 -25.18 24.48
CA ILE A 88 -24.34 -24.07 24.90
C ILE A 88 -24.46 -22.97 23.82
N PRO A 89 -24.85 -21.73 24.18
CA PRO A 89 -25.01 -20.66 23.20
C PRO A 89 -23.74 -20.37 22.41
N LEU A 90 -23.90 -20.21 21.09
CA LEU A 90 -22.84 -19.81 20.18
C LEU A 90 -22.69 -18.28 20.13
N THR A 91 -21.46 -17.79 20.10
CA THR A 91 -21.12 -16.37 20.00
C THR A 91 -20.43 -16.06 18.69
N MET A 92 -20.89 -15.00 18.01
CA MET A 92 -20.28 -14.50 16.78
C MET A 92 -20.22 -12.98 16.82
N LEU A 93 -19.11 -12.41 16.34
CA LEU A 93 -18.97 -10.97 16.12
C LEU A 93 -18.39 -10.72 14.74
N THR A 94 -18.71 -9.57 14.14
CA THR A 94 -18.00 -9.18 12.93
C THR A 94 -16.61 -8.64 13.25
N ALA A 95 -15.70 -8.68 12.27
CA ALA A 95 -14.45 -7.92 12.31
C ALA A 95 -14.08 -7.49 10.88
N THR A 96 -13.38 -6.36 10.77
CA THR A 96 -13.07 -5.74 9.47
C THR A 96 -11.59 -5.58 9.21
N ASP A 97 -10.74 -5.71 10.22
CA ASP A 97 -9.31 -5.43 10.14
C ASP A 97 -8.53 -6.20 11.20
N PHE A 98 -7.21 -6.03 11.20
CA PHE A 98 -6.30 -6.68 12.12
C PHE A 98 -6.62 -6.37 13.60
N HIS A 99 -6.90 -5.12 13.94
CA HIS A 99 -7.11 -4.70 15.32
C HIS A 99 -8.47 -5.17 15.85
N SER A 100 -9.54 -4.99 15.08
CA SER A 100 -10.87 -5.48 15.47
C SER A 100 -10.87 -7.00 15.64
N ALA A 101 -10.22 -7.74 14.74
CA ALA A 101 -10.06 -9.19 14.88
C ALA A 101 -9.24 -9.56 16.11
N SER A 102 -8.10 -8.89 16.35
CA SER A 102 -7.25 -9.16 17.52
C SER A 102 -7.96 -8.91 18.84
N VAL A 103 -8.81 -7.87 18.92
CA VAL A 103 -9.61 -7.59 20.12
C VAL A 103 -10.66 -8.67 20.34
N VAL A 104 -11.39 -9.06 19.28
CA VAL A 104 -12.42 -10.12 19.39
C VAL A 104 -11.80 -11.46 19.73
N ASP A 105 -10.67 -11.81 19.14
CA ASP A 105 -9.99 -13.10 19.31
C ASP A 105 -9.34 -13.27 20.70
N GLN A 106 -9.06 -12.16 21.39
CA GLN A 106 -8.66 -12.18 22.81
C GLN A 106 -9.82 -12.53 23.76
N THR A 107 -11.04 -12.61 23.25
CA THR A 107 -12.22 -13.06 23.98
C THR A 107 -12.53 -14.52 23.66
N ASN A 108 -13.45 -15.13 24.42
CA ASN A 108 -13.97 -16.48 24.11
C ASN A 108 -15.08 -16.44 23.03
N CYS A 109 -14.92 -15.60 21.99
CA CYS A 109 -15.86 -15.56 20.87
C CYS A 109 -15.66 -16.82 20.02
N ASP A 110 -16.74 -17.54 19.67
CA ASP A 110 -16.59 -18.78 18.90
C ASP A 110 -16.23 -18.49 17.43
N MET A 111 -16.81 -17.43 16.87
CA MET A 111 -16.75 -17.14 15.43
C MET A 111 -16.52 -15.66 15.14
N ILE A 112 -15.70 -15.39 14.13
CA ILE A 112 -15.53 -14.05 13.56
C ILE A 112 -16.05 -14.04 12.12
N LEU A 113 -16.95 -13.10 11.83
CA LEU A 113 -17.52 -12.89 10.51
C LEU A 113 -16.91 -11.65 9.84
N VAL A 114 -16.24 -11.86 8.71
CA VAL A 114 -15.87 -10.78 7.79
C VAL A 114 -17.07 -10.50 6.89
N GLY A 115 -18.02 -9.73 7.42
CA GLY A 115 -19.31 -9.44 6.78
C GLY A 115 -19.24 -8.30 5.78
N ASP A 116 -20.04 -8.37 4.72
CA ASP A 116 -20.19 -7.29 3.72
C ASP A 116 -20.71 -5.96 4.31
N SER A 117 -21.25 -6.01 5.54
CA SER A 117 -21.49 -4.84 6.41
C SER A 117 -20.30 -3.88 6.52
N LEU A 118 -19.07 -4.35 6.29
CA LEU A 118 -17.87 -3.53 6.21
C LEU A 118 -17.96 -2.45 5.14
N SER A 119 -18.74 -2.67 4.09
CA SER A 119 -19.05 -1.67 3.06
C SER A 119 -19.56 -0.39 3.70
N MET A 120 -20.47 -0.51 4.66
CA MET A 120 -21.06 0.63 5.35
C MET A 120 -20.21 1.09 6.53
N THR A 121 -19.74 0.15 7.36
CA THR A 121 -19.10 0.52 8.64
C THR A 121 -17.63 0.90 8.52
N ALA A 122 -16.92 0.33 7.55
CA ALA A 122 -15.49 0.58 7.34
C ALA A 122 -15.21 1.43 6.09
N LEU A 123 -15.96 1.21 5.01
CA LEU A 123 -15.76 1.92 3.74
C LEU A 123 -16.69 3.13 3.53
N GLY A 124 -17.70 3.31 4.41
CA GLY A 124 -18.61 4.46 4.35
C GLY A 124 -19.58 4.45 3.15
N GLN A 125 -19.72 3.31 2.48
CA GLN A 125 -20.68 3.14 1.38
C GLN A 125 -22.12 3.17 1.89
N PRO A 126 -23.10 3.57 1.06
CA PRO A 126 -24.50 3.66 1.48
C PRO A 126 -25.19 2.31 1.67
N ASN A 127 -24.62 1.22 1.13
CA ASN A 127 -25.19 -0.13 1.18
C ASN A 127 -24.09 -1.20 1.05
N THR A 128 -24.48 -2.47 1.17
CA THR A 128 -23.57 -3.63 1.03
C THR A 128 -23.42 -4.14 -0.40
N THR A 129 -24.21 -3.66 -1.37
CA THR A 129 -24.15 -4.17 -2.75
C THR A 129 -22.95 -3.68 -3.55
N SER A 130 -22.30 -2.59 -3.11
CA SER A 130 -21.14 -2.01 -3.80
C SER A 130 -19.82 -2.71 -3.52
N VAL A 131 -19.71 -3.47 -2.42
CA VAL A 131 -18.43 -4.08 -2.03
C VAL A 131 -18.07 -5.22 -2.98
N THR A 132 -16.83 -5.20 -3.43
CA THR A 132 -16.31 -6.15 -4.39
C THR A 132 -15.71 -7.38 -3.70
N MET A 133 -15.56 -8.45 -4.49
CA MET A 133 -14.86 -9.66 -4.09
C MET A 133 -13.42 -9.39 -3.60
N ASP A 134 -12.69 -8.49 -4.25
CA ASP A 134 -11.30 -8.20 -3.89
C ASP A 134 -11.19 -7.37 -2.59
N GLU A 135 -12.12 -6.44 -2.36
CA GLU A 135 -12.23 -5.72 -1.08
C GLU A 135 -12.53 -6.70 0.06
N MET A 136 -13.47 -7.64 -0.13
CA MET A 136 -13.78 -8.66 0.86
C MET A 136 -12.56 -9.54 1.19
N ILE A 137 -11.82 -9.99 0.17
CA ILE A 137 -10.58 -10.76 0.36
C ILE A 137 -9.50 -9.94 1.07
N HIS A 138 -9.35 -8.66 0.74
CA HIS A 138 -8.40 -7.75 1.40
C HIS A 138 -8.68 -7.65 2.91
N HIS A 139 -9.94 -7.38 3.28
CA HIS A 139 -10.34 -7.32 4.69
C HIS A 139 -10.22 -8.68 5.39
N ALA A 140 -10.59 -9.77 4.72
CA ALA A 140 -10.44 -11.12 5.26
C ALA A 140 -8.98 -11.47 5.56
N LYS A 141 -8.03 -11.12 4.67
CA LYS A 141 -6.59 -11.26 4.93
C LYS A 141 -6.14 -10.47 6.16
N ALA A 142 -6.68 -9.27 6.38
CA ALA A 142 -6.36 -8.46 7.56
C ALA A 142 -6.90 -9.10 8.85
N VAL A 143 -8.15 -9.59 8.83
CA VAL A 143 -8.78 -10.29 9.96
C VAL A 143 -8.04 -11.57 10.29
N LYS A 144 -7.65 -12.37 9.28
CA LYS A 144 -6.86 -13.58 9.48
C LYS A 144 -5.56 -13.33 10.24
N ARG A 145 -4.85 -12.24 9.94
CA ARG A 145 -3.62 -11.88 10.66
C ARG A 145 -3.89 -11.52 12.13
N GLY A 146 -5.09 -11.02 12.44
CA GLY A 146 -5.48 -10.62 13.78
C GLY A 146 -6.07 -11.74 14.64
N SER A 147 -6.52 -12.85 14.04
CA SER A 147 -7.19 -13.96 14.75
C SER A 147 -6.43 -15.28 14.62
N GLN A 148 -6.17 -15.89 15.78
CA GLN A 148 -5.51 -17.18 15.93
C GLN A 148 -6.49 -18.29 16.36
N TYR A 149 -7.57 -17.95 17.07
CA TYR A 149 -8.41 -18.93 17.75
C TYR A 149 -9.84 -19.05 17.20
N SER A 150 -10.50 -17.94 16.86
CA SER A 150 -11.90 -17.94 16.45
C SER A 150 -12.11 -18.62 15.09
N PHE A 151 -13.27 -19.23 14.87
CA PHE A 151 -13.63 -19.79 13.57
C PHE A 151 -14.01 -18.67 12.58
N LEU A 152 -13.25 -18.55 11.49
CA LEU A 152 -13.34 -17.43 10.55
C LEU A 152 -14.32 -17.71 9.41
N ILE A 153 -15.19 -16.74 9.14
CA ILE A 153 -16.22 -16.80 8.11
C ILE A 153 -16.05 -15.59 7.17
N GLY A 154 -15.82 -15.86 5.88
CA GLY A 154 -15.80 -14.83 4.83
C GLY A 154 -17.15 -14.69 4.15
N ASP A 155 -17.72 -13.49 4.12
CA ASP A 155 -19.01 -13.26 3.47
C ASP A 155 -18.86 -13.08 1.96
N MET A 156 -19.60 -13.85 1.17
CA MET A 156 -19.57 -13.73 -0.28
C MET A 156 -20.39 -12.49 -0.68
N PRO A 157 -19.78 -11.46 -1.29
CA PRO A 157 -20.49 -10.22 -1.59
C PRO A 157 -21.48 -10.41 -2.73
N PHE A 158 -22.39 -9.44 -2.89
CA PHE A 158 -23.38 -9.44 -3.96
C PHE A 158 -22.74 -9.66 -5.33
N GLY A 159 -23.38 -10.47 -6.17
CA GLY A 159 -22.89 -10.81 -7.52
C GLY A 159 -21.78 -11.87 -7.57
N SER A 160 -21.15 -12.23 -6.45
CA SER A 160 -20.03 -13.19 -6.44
C SER A 160 -20.44 -14.67 -6.53
N TYR A 161 -21.72 -14.99 -6.44
CA TYR A 161 -22.24 -16.37 -6.47
C TYR A 161 -23.49 -16.48 -7.37
N VAL A 162 -23.49 -15.76 -8.51
CA VAL A 162 -24.60 -15.79 -9.49
C VAL A 162 -24.78 -17.16 -10.15
N THR A 163 -23.69 -17.87 -10.41
CA THR A 163 -23.67 -19.24 -10.93
C THR A 163 -22.97 -20.15 -9.92
N ASP A 164 -23.20 -21.47 -10.05
CA ASP A 164 -22.58 -22.48 -9.19
C ASP A 164 -21.03 -22.44 -9.33
N ASP A 165 -20.51 -22.33 -10.55
CA ASP A 165 -19.05 -22.18 -10.81
C ASP A 165 -18.47 -20.91 -10.18
N ALA A 166 -19.15 -19.77 -10.33
CA ALA A 166 -18.70 -18.52 -9.72
C ALA A 166 -18.69 -18.62 -8.18
N ALA A 167 -19.71 -19.27 -7.61
CA ALA A 167 -19.82 -19.49 -6.18
C ALA A 167 -18.66 -20.35 -5.65
N VAL A 168 -18.34 -21.46 -6.32
CA VAL A 168 -17.20 -22.33 -5.97
C VAL A 168 -15.87 -21.59 -6.14
N HIS A 169 -15.66 -20.93 -7.29
CA HIS A 169 -14.43 -20.18 -7.56
C HIS A 169 -14.16 -19.15 -6.46
N ASN A 170 -15.15 -18.32 -6.14
CA ASN A 170 -14.99 -17.24 -5.16
C ASN A 170 -14.92 -17.76 -3.72
N ALA A 171 -15.57 -18.89 -3.40
CA ALA A 171 -15.38 -19.54 -2.10
C ALA A 171 -13.95 -20.07 -1.95
N VAL A 172 -13.38 -20.68 -3.00
CA VAL A 172 -11.98 -21.12 -3.01
C VAL A 172 -11.02 -19.95 -2.79
N ARG A 173 -11.32 -18.76 -3.31
CA ARG A 173 -10.50 -17.56 -3.05
C ARG A 173 -10.45 -17.21 -1.56
N PHE A 174 -11.57 -17.23 -0.85
CA PHE A 174 -11.59 -16.99 0.60
C PHE A 174 -10.73 -17.99 1.38
N ILE A 175 -10.75 -19.26 1.00
CA ILE A 175 -9.95 -20.29 1.67
C ILE A 175 -8.46 -20.15 1.31
N LYS A 176 -8.12 -20.00 0.03
CA LYS A 176 -6.72 -20.00 -0.43
C LYS A 176 -6.00 -18.69 -0.20
N GLU A 177 -6.66 -17.57 -0.48
CA GLU A 177 -6.02 -16.26 -0.43
C GLU A 177 -6.13 -15.63 0.96
N ALA A 178 -7.23 -15.85 1.68
CA ALA A 178 -7.50 -15.21 2.97
C ALA A 178 -7.45 -16.19 4.16
N GLU A 179 -7.24 -17.49 3.92
CA GLU A 179 -7.18 -18.54 4.94
C GLU A 179 -8.40 -18.55 5.88
N MET A 180 -9.58 -18.24 5.34
CA MET A 180 -10.85 -18.36 6.05
C MET A 180 -11.19 -19.85 6.28
N ASN A 181 -11.97 -20.15 7.33
CA ASN A 181 -12.40 -21.52 7.59
C ASN A 181 -13.68 -21.89 6.82
N SER A 182 -14.45 -20.88 6.41
CA SER A 182 -15.77 -21.05 5.80
C SER A 182 -16.22 -19.80 5.05
N VAL A 183 -17.33 -19.93 4.32
CA VAL A 183 -17.98 -18.81 3.63
C VAL A 183 -19.45 -18.66 4.03
N LYS A 184 -19.97 -17.43 3.98
CA LYS A 184 -21.40 -17.11 4.15
C LYS A 184 -22.04 -16.71 2.81
N LEU A 185 -23.26 -17.18 2.55
CA LEU A 185 -24.06 -16.80 1.37
C LEU A 185 -25.48 -16.37 1.77
N GLU A 186 -26.02 -15.39 1.05
CA GLU A 186 -27.38 -14.89 1.27
C GLU A 186 -28.40 -15.45 0.28
N GLY A 187 -29.45 -16.06 0.81
CA GLY A 187 -30.59 -16.58 0.07
C GLY A 187 -31.10 -17.91 0.60
N GLY A 188 -32.35 -18.22 0.28
CA GLY A 188 -33.01 -19.48 0.57
C GLY A 188 -32.91 -20.49 -0.58
N GLU A 189 -34.06 -20.98 -1.05
CA GLU A 189 -34.15 -21.96 -2.15
C GLU A 189 -33.32 -21.55 -3.38
N ARG A 190 -33.32 -20.25 -3.74
CA ARG A 190 -32.61 -19.73 -4.91
C ARG A 190 -31.08 -19.92 -4.91
N VAL A 191 -30.46 -20.11 -3.74
CA VAL A 191 -29.00 -20.34 -3.61
C VAL A 191 -28.64 -21.76 -3.21
N ALA A 192 -29.61 -22.66 -3.05
CA ALA A 192 -29.37 -24.04 -2.62
C ALA A 192 -28.38 -24.78 -3.55
N SER A 193 -28.47 -24.58 -4.88
CA SER A 193 -27.51 -25.19 -5.83
C SER A 193 -26.06 -24.69 -5.63
N LYS A 194 -25.89 -23.40 -5.30
CA LYS A 194 -24.58 -22.79 -5.05
C LYS A 194 -23.99 -23.32 -3.75
N ILE A 195 -24.80 -23.39 -2.70
CA ILE A 195 -24.40 -23.97 -1.41
C ILE A 195 -23.94 -25.42 -1.62
N LYS A 196 -24.74 -26.23 -2.31
CA LYS A 196 -24.40 -27.63 -2.59
C LYS A 196 -23.08 -27.76 -3.33
N SER A 197 -22.86 -26.93 -4.35
CA SER A 197 -21.62 -26.94 -5.15
C SER A 197 -20.38 -26.58 -4.32
N ILE A 198 -20.50 -25.60 -3.43
CA ILE A 198 -19.39 -25.21 -2.52
C ILE A 198 -19.12 -26.31 -1.48
N VAL A 199 -20.17 -26.92 -0.94
CA VAL A 199 -20.05 -28.03 0.02
C VAL A 199 -19.40 -29.25 -0.63
N ASP A 200 -19.79 -29.59 -1.87
CA ASP A 200 -19.19 -30.68 -2.65
C ASP A 200 -17.71 -30.45 -2.95
N ALA A 201 -17.30 -29.17 -3.07
CA ALA A 201 -15.90 -28.78 -3.17
C ALA A 201 -15.12 -28.85 -1.83
N GLY A 202 -15.77 -29.28 -0.74
CA GLY A 202 -15.16 -29.48 0.57
C GLY A 202 -15.08 -28.22 1.44
N ILE A 203 -15.83 -27.16 1.12
CA ILE A 203 -15.81 -25.89 1.85
C ILE A 203 -17.04 -25.78 2.75
N VAL A 204 -16.83 -25.37 4.01
CA VAL A 204 -17.91 -25.15 4.98
C VAL A 204 -18.73 -23.91 4.60
N VAL A 205 -20.05 -24.06 4.56
CA VAL A 205 -20.98 -22.98 4.20
C VAL A 205 -21.89 -22.62 5.37
N ILE A 206 -22.01 -21.31 5.63
CA ILE A 206 -23.02 -20.72 6.50
C ILE A 206 -24.08 -20.08 5.59
N ALA A 207 -25.33 -20.49 5.73
CA ALA A 207 -26.43 -19.86 5.00
C ALA A 207 -26.94 -18.62 5.74
N HIS A 208 -27.52 -17.66 5.02
CA HIS A 208 -28.18 -16.50 5.58
C HIS A 208 -29.57 -16.33 4.94
N ILE A 209 -30.62 -16.40 5.77
CA ILE A 209 -32.03 -16.23 5.36
C ILE A 209 -32.75 -15.23 6.28
N GLY A 210 -33.95 -14.79 5.86
CA GLY A 210 -34.68 -13.69 6.51
C GLY A 210 -34.47 -12.40 5.73
N LEU A 211 -34.18 -11.31 6.42
CA LEU A 211 -33.72 -10.10 5.77
C LEU A 211 -32.31 -10.32 5.23
N THR A 212 -32.15 -10.30 3.91
CA THR A 212 -30.85 -10.44 3.25
C THR A 212 -30.46 -9.09 2.67
N PRO A 213 -29.52 -8.33 3.29
CA PRO A 213 -29.15 -6.99 2.88
C PRO A 213 -28.78 -6.85 1.39
N GLN A 214 -28.16 -7.89 0.81
CA GLN A 214 -27.82 -7.89 -0.62
C GLN A 214 -29.06 -7.88 -1.54
N SER A 215 -30.21 -8.31 -1.02
CA SER A 215 -31.51 -8.31 -1.71
C SER A 215 -32.44 -7.18 -1.23
N CYS A 216 -31.90 -6.17 -0.52
CA CYS A 216 -32.69 -5.09 0.09
C CYS A 216 -33.63 -4.38 -0.91
N ASN A 217 -33.18 -4.17 -2.16
CA ASN A 217 -34.01 -3.59 -3.22
C ASN A 217 -35.21 -4.47 -3.60
N GLN A 218 -35.04 -5.80 -3.64
CA GLN A 218 -36.14 -6.74 -3.92
C GLN A 218 -37.10 -6.86 -2.73
N LEU A 219 -36.58 -6.73 -1.51
CA LEU A 219 -37.36 -6.84 -0.27
C LEU A 219 -38.09 -5.54 0.12
N GLY A 220 -37.81 -4.43 -0.57
CA GLY A 220 -38.42 -3.12 -0.31
C GLY A 220 -37.82 -2.39 0.90
N GLY A 221 -36.52 -2.58 1.17
CA GLY A 221 -35.82 -1.97 2.30
C GLY A 221 -35.55 -2.93 3.46
N PHE A 222 -34.94 -2.38 4.52
CA PHE A 222 -34.68 -3.12 5.77
C PHE A 222 -35.98 -3.31 6.57
N ARG A 223 -36.62 -4.48 6.41
CA ARG A 223 -37.88 -4.81 7.11
C ARG A 223 -37.85 -6.20 7.74
N VAL A 224 -38.74 -6.41 8.71
CA VAL A 224 -38.96 -7.71 9.35
C VAL A 224 -39.62 -8.69 8.39
N VAL A 225 -39.04 -9.89 8.21
CA VAL A 225 -39.51 -10.93 7.29
C VAL A 225 -40.30 -12.01 8.04
N GLY A 226 -41.45 -12.41 7.50
CA GLY A 226 -42.31 -13.46 8.07
C GLY A 226 -43.23 -12.97 9.19
N SER A 227 -43.42 -11.65 9.29
CA SER A 227 -44.23 -11.01 10.35
C SER A 227 -45.68 -10.77 9.98
N LYS A 228 -45.99 -10.52 8.70
CA LYS A 228 -47.31 -10.05 8.26
C LYS A 228 -48.10 -11.07 7.44
N ASN A 229 -47.44 -12.02 6.79
CA ASN A 229 -48.06 -12.95 5.84
C ASN A 229 -47.63 -14.39 6.12
N CYS A 230 -48.59 -15.31 6.20
CA CYS A 230 -48.33 -16.74 6.39
C CYS A 230 -47.47 -17.33 5.26
N SER A 231 -47.66 -16.88 4.02
CA SER A 231 -46.85 -17.34 2.88
C SER A 231 -45.37 -16.99 3.03
N GLU A 232 -45.05 -15.79 3.55
CA GLU A 232 -43.67 -15.36 3.80
C GLU A 232 -43.03 -16.17 4.94
N ALA A 233 -43.78 -16.46 6.00
CA ALA A 233 -43.31 -17.32 7.09
C ALA A 233 -43.09 -18.78 6.65
N ILE A 234 -43.98 -19.31 5.80
CA ILE A 234 -43.84 -20.65 5.21
C ILE A 234 -42.65 -20.68 4.26
N GLN A 235 -42.46 -19.66 3.43
CA GLN A 235 -41.31 -19.57 2.53
C GLN A 235 -40.00 -19.56 3.30
N LEU A 236 -39.92 -18.83 4.42
CA LEU A 236 -38.72 -18.82 5.26
C LEU A 236 -38.39 -20.21 5.83
N TRP A 237 -39.40 -21.02 6.17
CA TRP A 237 -39.20 -22.41 6.57
C TRP A 237 -38.69 -23.28 5.41
N LYS A 238 -39.26 -23.13 4.21
CA LYS A 238 -38.79 -23.82 3.00
C LYS A 238 -37.35 -23.45 2.66
N ASP A 239 -37.02 -22.16 2.74
CA ASP A 239 -35.68 -21.63 2.55
C ASP A 239 -34.70 -22.27 3.55
N ALA A 240 -35.08 -22.35 4.83
CA ALA A 240 -34.27 -23.01 5.86
C ALA A 240 -34.02 -24.49 5.54
N LEU A 241 -35.06 -25.22 5.12
CA LEU A 241 -34.93 -26.62 4.71
C LEU A 241 -34.02 -26.77 3.48
N ALA A 242 -34.22 -25.95 2.46
CA ALA A 242 -33.46 -26.03 1.22
C ALA A 242 -31.96 -25.79 1.43
N VAL A 243 -31.59 -24.78 2.23
CA VAL A 243 -30.18 -24.51 2.51
C VAL A 243 -29.55 -25.59 3.39
N LYS A 244 -30.32 -26.17 4.33
CA LYS A 244 -29.88 -27.33 5.12
C LYS A 244 -29.65 -28.55 4.23
N GLU A 245 -30.60 -28.89 3.37
CA GLU A 245 -30.52 -30.03 2.44
C GLU A 245 -29.36 -29.87 1.45
N ALA A 246 -29.05 -28.63 1.06
CA ALA A 246 -27.86 -28.31 0.28
C ALA A 246 -26.53 -28.49 1.04
N GLY A 247 -26.55 -28.68 2.37
CA GLY A 247 -25.37 -28.96 3.18
C GLY A 247 -24.85 -27.79 3.99
N ALA A 248 -25.61 -26.69 4.15
CA ALA A 248 -25.21 -25.61 5.04
C ALA A 248 -24.99 -26.12 6.48
N SER A 249 -23.87 -25.72 7.08
CA SER A 249 -23.49 -26.15 8.44
C SER A 249 -24.15 -25.31 9.53
N LEU A 250 -24.50 -24.05 9.24
CA LEU A 250 -25.23 -23.14 10.12
C LEU A 250 -26.14 -22.23 9.29
N ILE A 251 -27.15 -21.64 9.95
CA ILE A 251 -28.04 -20.64 9.33
C ILE A 251 -28.05 -19.35 10.17
N VAL A 252 -27.71 -18.23 9.56
CA VAL A 252 -28.02 -16.89 10.10
C VAL A 252 -29.48 -16.56 9.82
N LEU A 253 -30.20 -16.14 10.85
CA LEU A 253 -31.57 -15.64 10.78
C LEU A 253 -31.56 -14.15 11.11
N GLU A 254 -31.80 -13.29 10.12
CA GLU A 254 -31.82 -11.84 10.30
C GLU A 254 -33.22 -11.25 10.24
N CYS A 255 -33.55 -10.42 11.24
CA CYS A 255 -34.83 -9.70 11.34
C CYS A 255 -36.08 -10.60 11.15
N VAL A 256 -36.09 -11.77 11.81
CA VAL A 256 -37.20 -12.72 11.83
C VAL A 256 -37.95 -12.63 13.16
N PRO A 257 -39.30 -12.65 13.21
CA PRO A 257 -40.04 -12.64 14.48
C PRO A 257 -39.60 -13.76 15.42
N GLN A 258 -39.38 -13.43 16.70
CA GLN A 258 -38.84 -14.36 17.71
C GLN A 258 -39.57 -15.72 17.76
N LYS A 259 -40.91 -15.72 17.68
CA LYS A 259 -41.69 -16.98 17.70
C LYS A 259 -41.37 -17.86 16.50
N LEU A 260 -41.24 -17.28 15.32
CA LEU A 260 -40.90 -17.99 14.08
C LEU A 260 -39.44 -18.47 14.10
N ALA A 261 -38.50 -17.62 14.48
CA ALA A 261 -37.09 -17.99 14.61
C ALA A 261 -36.87 -19.12 15.63
N SER A 262 -37.59 -19.08 16.77
CA SER A 262 -37.56 -20.15 17.78
C SER A 262 -38.13 -21.46 17.23
N LEU A 263 -39.20 -21.39 16.44
CA LEU A 263 -39.82 -22.55 15.80
C LEU A 263 -38.86 -23.18 14.78
N ILE A 264 -38.27 -22.37 13.89
CA ILE A 264 -37.26 -22.82 12.92
C ILE A 264 -36.07 -23.46 13.64
N THR A 265 -35.51 -22.78 14.65
CA THR A 265 -34.37 -23.28 15.44
C THR A 265 -34.64 -24.64 16.07
N LYS A 266 -35.85 -24.84 16.59
CA LYS A 266 -36.25 -26.09 17.24
C LYS A 266 -36.30 -27.27 16.25
N HIS A 267 -36.68 -27.02 15.00
CA HIS A 267 -37.00 -28.09 14.03
C HIS A 267 -35.96 -28.28 12.93
N ILE A 268 -35.11 -27.29 12.65
CA ILE A 268 -34.21 -27.36 11.49
C ILE A 268 -33.06 -28.35 11.69
N GLY A 269 -32.60 -28.59 12.92
CA GLY A 269 -31.60 -29.62 13.24
C GLY A 269 -30.14 -29.25 12.93
N ILE A 270 -29.86 -28.00 12.56
CA ILE A 270 -28.52 -27.40 12.49
C ILE A 270 -28.50 -26.08 13.30
N PRO A 271 -27.34 -25.58 13.73
CA PRO A 271 -27.25 -24.36 14.52
C PRO A 271 -27.82 -23.14 13.78
N THR A 272 -28.58 -22.32 14.51
CA THR A 272 -29.11 -21.03 14.04
C THR A 272 -28.46 -19.87 14.78
N ILE A 273 -28.00 -18.85 14.06
CA ILE A 273 -27.39 -17.63 14.61
C ILE A 273 -28.33 -16.46 14.37
N GLY A 274 -28.83 -15.86 15.45
CA GLY A 274 -29.79 -14.76 15.35
C GLY A 274 -29.13 -13.40 15.30
N ILE A 275 -29.68 -12.50 14.48
CA ILE A 275 -29.46 -11.05 14.56
C ILE A 275 -30.81 -10.35 14.35
N GLY A 276 -31.32 -9.70 15.39
CA GLY A 276 -32.70 -9.19 15.37
C GLY A 276 -33.79 -10.26 15.29
N SER A 277 -33.45 -11.53 15.58
CA SER A 277 -34.37 -12.67 15.47
C SER A 277 -34.75 -13.31 16.82
N GLY A 278 -34.38 -12.69 17.94
CA GLY A 278 -34.60 -13.24 19.27
C GLY A 278 -33.82 -14.53 19.52
N LYS A 279 -34.37 -15.44 20.34
CA LYS A 279 -33.65 -16.63 20.83
C LYS A 279 -33.40 -17.66 19.71
N CYS A 280 -32.15 -17.78 19.30
CA CYS A 280 -31.62 -18.79 18.37
C CYS A 280 -30.57 -19.66 19.10
N SER A 281 -29.87 -20.54 18.39
CA SER A 281 -28.76 -21.35 18.95
C SER A 281 -27.55 -20.50 19.36
N GLY A 282 -27.38 -19.35 18.71
CA GLY A 282 -26.39 -18.33 19.02
C GLY A 282 -26.83 -16.95 18.56
N GLN A 283 -25.93 -15.97 18.67
CA GLN A 283 -26.17 -14.59 18.24
C GLN A 283 -24.96 -14.02 17.50
N VAL A 284 -25.23 -13.09 16.56
CA VAL A 284 -24.23 -12.26 15.91
C VAL A 284 -24.59 -10.78 16.04
N LEU A 285 -23.58 -9.92 16.24
CA LEU A 285 -23.70 -8.47 16.15
C LEU A 285 -22.54 -7.89 15.34
N VAL A 286 -22.80 -6.75 14.71
CA VAL A 286 -21.77 -5.94 14.05
C VAL A 286 -20.91 -5.29 15.13
N TYR A 287 -19.59 -5.46 15.05
CA TYR A 287 -18.62 -4.95 16.04
C TYR A 287 -18.75 -3.45 16.29
N HIS A 288 -18.90 -2.66 15.21
CA HIS A 288 -19.07 -1.22 15.28
C HIS A 288 -20.34 -0.79 16.02
N ASP A 289 -21.46 -1.51 15.79
CA ASP A 289 -22.73 -1.24 16.47
C ASP A 289 -22.65 -1.66 17.94
N LEU A 290 -22.00 -2.79 18.23
CA LEU A 290 -21.78 -3.29 19.60
C LEU A 290 -21.00 -2.28 20.45
N LEU A 291 -19.98 -1.64 19.88
CA LEU A 291 -19.14 -0.66 20.57
C LEU A 291 -19.67 0.78 20.49
N GLY A 292 -20.76 1.03 19.75
CA GLY A 292 -21.29 2.37 19.57
C GLY A 292 -20.29 3.33 18.90
N MET A 293 -19.61 2.85 17.85
CA MET A 293 -18.63 3.64 17.10
C MET A 293 -19.28 4.61 16.11
N TYR A 294 -20.50 4.32 15.68
CA TYR A 294 -21.25 5.15 14.74
C TYR A 294 -22.39 5.89 15.45
N SER A 295 -22.44 7.22 15.30
CA SER A 295 -23.32 8.09 16.09
C SER A 295 -24.71 8.33 15.49
N LYS A 296 -24.90 8.10 14.19
CA LYS A 296 -26.15 8.50 13.48
C LYS A 296 -27.26 7.47 13.55
N PHE A 297 -26.94 6.19 13.74
CA PHE A 297 -27.91 5.11 13.67
C PHE A 297 -27.48 3.91 14.51
N THR A 298 -28.41 3.31 15.24
CA THR A 298 -28.21 2.02 15.93
C THR A 298 -29.43 1.16 15.66
N PRO A 299 -29.26 -0.05 15.07
CA PRO A 299 -30.39 -0.93 14.82
C PRO A 299 -31.14 -1.26 16.11
N LYS A 300 -32.48 -1.33 16.06
CA LYS A 300 -33.33 -1.61 17.23
C LYS A 300 -32.95 -2.89 17.98
N PHE A 301 -32.41 -3.88 17.27
CA PHE A 301 -31.99 -5.15 17.85
C PHE A 301 -30.58 -5.13 18.46
N CYS A 302 -29.79 -4.09 18.20
CA CYS A 302 -28.44 -4.00 18.71
C CYS A 302 -28.46 -3.46 20.14
N LYS A 303 -27.77 -4.17 21.05
CA LYS A 303 -27.40 -3.63 22.36
C LYS A 303 -25.99 -3.07 22.25
N GLN A 304 -25.84 -1.76 22.45
CA GLN A 304 -24.54 -1.15 22.66
C GLN A 304 -23.99 -1.57 24.02
N TYR A 305 -22.84 -2.23 24.02
CA TYR A 305 -22.08 -2.58 25.23
C TYR A 305 -21.14 -1.45 25.66
N LEU A 306 -20.86 -0.53 24.73
CA LEU A 306 -20.16 0.71 24.96
C LEU A 306 -20.74 1.78 24.02
N ASN A 307 -20.61 3.05 24.39
CA ASN A 307 -20.82 4.18 23.49
C ASN A 307 -19.46 4.84 23.24
N LEU A 308 -18.68 4.27 22.31
CA LEU A 308 -17.27 4.61 22.11
C LEU A 308 -17.08 5.92 21.34
N ASN A 309 -18.01 6.31 20.47
CA ASN A 309 -17.86 7.48 19.61
C ASN A 309 -17.59 8.79 20.40
N PRO A 310 -18.36 9.14 21.46
CA PRO A 310 -18.07 10.33 22.26
C PRO A 310 -16.70 10.26 22.95
N ILE A 311 -16.29 9.08 23.43
CA ILE A 311 -14.98 8.91 24.09
C ILE A 311 -13.84 9.16 23.10
N MET A 312 -13.98 8.72 21.85
CA MET A 312 -13.01 9.00 20.80
C MET A 312 -12.95 10.49 20.45
N ILE A 313 -14.11 11.15 20.35
CA ILE A 313 -14.20 12.59 20.09
C ILE A 313 -13.54 13.35 21.23
N ASP A 314 -13.91 13.06 22.48
CA ASP A 314 -13.35 13.71 23.68
C ASP A 314 -11.82 13.54 23.73
N ALA A 315 -11.29 12.35 23.42
CA ALA A 315 -9.85 12.12 23.38
C ALA A 315 -9.15 12.98 22.31
N CYS A 316 -9.72 13.07 21.12
CA CYS A 316 -9.21 13.91 20.04
C CYS A 316 -9.30 15.40 20.41
N GLU A 317 -10.42 15.85 20.99
CA GLU A 317 -10.60 17.22 21.44
C GLU A 317 -9.63 17.61 22.56
N ASN A 318 -9.39 16.71 23.51
CA ASN A 318 -8.43 16.93 24.58
C ASN A 318 -7.01 17.06 24.02
N TYR A 319 -6.61 16.20 23.08
CA TYR A 319 -5.32 16.37 22.39
C TYR A 319 -5.22 17.75 21.71
N VAL A 320 -6.27 18.17 20.99
CA VAL A 320 -6.30 19.50 20.35
C VAL A 320 -6.18 20.62 21.39
N LYS A 321 -6.91 20.54 22.50
CA LYS A 321 -6.84 21.50 23.61
C LYS A 321 -5.44 21.54 24.23
N ASP A 322 -4.85 20.38 24.51
CA ASP A 322 -3.52 20.28 25.11
C ASP A 322 -2.46 20.91 24.19
N VAL A 323 -2.55 20.70 22.87
CA VAL A 323 -1.64 21.32 21.89
C VAL A 323 -1.85 22.85 21.83
N VAL A 324 -3.10 23.32 21.76
CA VAL A 324 -3.42 24.75 21.68
C VAL A 324 -2.99 25.50 22.95
N ASN A 325 -3.17 24.89 24.13
CA ASN A 325 -2.77 25.47 25.41
C ASN A 325 -1.28 25.29 25.72
N GLY A 326 -0.53 24.58 24.88
CA GLY A 326 0.88 24.24 25.13
C GLY A 326 1.11 23.28 26.29
N GLU A 327 0.07 22.56 26.72
CA GLU A 327 0.16 21.48 27.73
C GLU A 327 0.79 20.21 27.12
N PHE A 328 0.57 20.00 25.82
CA PHE A 328 1.26 18.98 25.03
C PHE A 328 2.17 19.63 23.95
N PRO A 329 3.44 19.19 23.83
CA PRO A 329 4.09 18.17 24.66
C PRO A 329 4.48 18.68 26.05
N HIS A 330 4.11 17.94 27.10
CA HIS A 330 4.69 18.11 28.44
C HIS A 330 6.19 17.78 28.44
N LYS A 331 6.96 18.27 29.43
CA LYS A 331 8.41 18.00 29.57
C LYS A 331 8.80 16.51 29.53
N SER A 332 7.90 15.62 29.94
CA SER A 332 8.10 14.16 29.88
C SER A 332 8.04 13.59 28.46
N HIS A 333 7.51 14.35 27.51
CA HIS A 333 7.40 14.01 26.09
C HIS A 333 8.43 14.78 25.24
N THR A 334 9.39 15.47 25.86
CA THR A 334 10.44 16.22 25.17
C THR A 334 11.82 15.66 25.52
N PHE A 335 12.79 15.99 24.68
CA PHE A 335 14.20 15.65 24.88
C PHE A 335 14.98 16.90 25.34
N ILE A 336 16.02 16.70 26.15
CA ILE A 336 16.83 17.77 26.72
C ILE A 336 18.07 18.00 25.84
N ILE A 337 18.37 19.26 25.52
CA ILE A 337 19.65 19.69 24.94
C ILE A 337 20.59 20.12 26.07
N LYS A 338 21.89 19.83 25.94
CA LYS A 338 22.88 20.29 26.92
C LYS A 338 23.06 21.81 26.82
N ASP A 339 23.24 22.47 27.96
CA ASP A 339 23.30 23.93 28.05
C ASP A 339 24.46 24.54 27.26
N ASP A 340 25.60 23.84 27.17
CA ASP A 340 26.77 24.26 26.39
C ASP A 340 26.48 24.26 24.89
N VAL A 341 25.81 23.22 24.39
CA VAL A 341 25.36 23.12 23.00
C VAL A 341 24.27 24.14 22.71
N TYR A 342 23.29 24.29 23.61
CA TYR A 342 22.20 25.26 23.44
C TYR A 342 22.75 26.68 23.34
N SER A 343 23.71 27.05 24.19
CA SER A 343 24.28 28.40 24.23
C SER A 343 24.94 28.80 22.90
N VAL A 344 25.73 27.90 22.31
CA VAL A 344 26.39 28.14 21.01
C VAL A 344 25.36 28.26 19.89
N VAL A 345 24.36 27.37 19.87
CA VAL A 345 23.32 27.35 18.84
C VAL A 345 22.38 28.55 18.97
N SER A 346 22.00 28.94 20.20
CA SER A 346 21.14 30.09 20.44
C SER A 346 21.82 31.40 20.04
N GLU A 347 23.11 31.58 20.37
CA GLU A 347 23.87 32.77 19.95
C GLU A 347 23.95 32.87 18.41
N TYR A 348 24.15 31.74 17.74
CA TYR A 348 24.14 31.68 16.28
C TYR A 348 22.77 32.08 15.71
N ILE A 349 21.68 31.47 16.21
CA ILE A 349 20.32 31.76 15.76
C ILE A 349 19.92 33.22 16.04
N GLU A 350 20.25 33.78 17.20
CA GLU A 350 19.92 35.16 17.54
C GLU A 350 20.66 36.18 16.65
N LYS A 351 21.93 35.92 16.33
CA LYS A 351 22.69 36.73 15.37
C LYS A 351 22.05 36.65 13.99
N ASP A 352 21.64 35.46 13.57
CA ASP A 352 20.96 35.26 12.30
C ASP A 352 19.61 36.00 12.25
N VAL A 353 18.76 35.88 13.27
CA VAL A 353 17.47 36.59 13.37
C VAL A 353 17.64 38.11 13.39
N LYS A 354 18.62 38.65 14.12
CA LYS A 354 18.90 40.10 14.13
C LYS A 354 19.38 40.60 12.77
N ASN A 355 20.24 39.84 12.10
CA ASN A 355 20.66 40.18 10.75
C ASN A 355 19.46 40.17 9.78
N HIS A 356 18.49 39.27 9.96
CA HIS A 356 17.25 39.25 9.18
C HIS A 356 16.29 40.42 9.51
N GLN A 357 16.11 40.81 10.78
CA GLN A 357 15.28 41.97 11.14
C GLN A 357 15.88 43.32 10.69
N VAL A 358 17.21 43.49 10.79
CA VAL A 358 17.90 44.67 10.24
C VAL A 358 17.67 44.76 8.73
N ASN A 359 17.64 43.62 8.03
CA ASN A 359 17.33 43.55 6.61
C ASN A 359 15.85 43.81 6.28
N GLU A 360 14.89 43.49 7.17
CA GLU A 360 13.47 43.88 7.02
C GLU A 360 13.24 45.39 7.15
N ILE A 361 13.92 46.05 8.10
CA ILE A 361 13.84 47.51 8.26
C ILE A 361 14.41 48.21 7.01
N ILE A 362 15.51 47.70 6.46
CA ILE A 362 16.11 48.21 5.22
C ILE A 362 15.17 48.01 4.01
N LYS A 363 14.41 46.89 3.94
CA LYS A 363 13.41 46.65 2.88
C LYS A 363 12.21 47.60 2.96
N SER A 364 11.71 47.91 4.15
CA SER A 364 10.54 48.80 4.32
C SER A 364 10.75 50.24 3.83
N ASN A 365 12.01 50.71 3.75
CA ASN A 365 12.36 52.02 3.22
C ASN A 365 12.50 52.05 1.68
N VAL A 366 12.41 50.90 1.00
CA VAL A 366 12.63 50.80 -0.46
C VAL A 366 11.31 50.60 -1.24
N ASP A 367 10.26 50.06 -0.62
CA ASP A 367 9.02 49.65 -1.33
C ASP A 367 7.86 50.67 -1.27
N GLY A 368 8.17 51.92 -1.59
CA GLY A 368 7.15 52.92 -1.91
C GLY A 368 6.70 52.85 -3.37
N LYS A 369 6.02 51.77 -3.81
CA LYS A 369 5.03 51.77 -4.92
C LYS A 369 4.41 50.38 -5.19
N LYS A 370 3.10 50.40 -5.48
CA LYS A 370 2.11 49.32 -5.35
C LYS A 370 1.94 48.37 -6.54
N ASP A 371 1.61 47.13 -6.15
CA ASP A 371 0.60 46.16 -6.61
C ASP A 371 0.55 45.61 -8.05
N GLY A 372 0.68 44.27 -8.13
CA GLY A 372 -0.37 43.46 -8.74
C GLY A 372 0.03 42.21 -9.53
N GLN A 373 0.61 41.18 -8.91
CA GLN A 373 0.34 39.75 -9.23
C GLN A 373 1.01 38.81 -8.23
N LEU A 374 0.25 37.82 -7.76
CA LEU A 374 0.63 36.79 -6.78
C LEU A 374 1.81 35.95 -7.29
N GLY A 375 3.01 36.26 -6.80
CA GLY A 375 4.21 35.43 -6.93
C GLY A 375 4.88 35.32 -5.57
N VAL A 376 4.89 34.13 -4.98
CA VAL A 376 5.67 33.86 -3.77
C VAL A 376 7.14 33.75 -4.20
N ASP A 377 7.93 34.78 -3.90
CA ASP A 377 9.36 34.84 -4.24
C ASP A 377 10.21 34.24 -3.11
N TYR A 378 10.76 33.04 -3.37
CA TYR A 378 11.54 32.22 -2.45
C TYR A 378 13.06 32.44 -2.63
N ASN A 379 13.57 33.63 -2.31
CA ASN A 379 15.00 33.92 -2.39
C ASN A 379 15.57 34.58 -1.11
N ASN A 380 15.81 33.76 -0.07
CA ASN A 380 17.09 33.69 0.68
C ASN A 380 17.01 32.66 1.83
N VAL A 381 17.39 31.40 1.54
CA VAL A 381 18.63 30.69 1.95
C VAL A 381 18.66 30.21 3.41
N GLY A 382 17.94 29.11 3.67
CA GLY A 382 18.62 27.95 4.27
C GLY A 382 19.33 27.19 3.14
N GLU A 383 20.34 26.37 3.45
CA GLU A 383 21.06 25.57 2.43
C GLU A 383 20.06 24.88 1.48
N ARG A 384 20.16 25.23 0.19
CA ARG A 384 19.43 24.56 -0.90
C ARG A 384 19.96 23.13 -0.98
N PRO A 385 19.09 22.11 -1.20
CA PRO A 385 19.57 20.74 -1.38
C PRO A 385 20.64 20.67 -2.48
N LYS A 386 21.76 20.01 -2.17
CA LYS A 386 22.92 19.86 -3.05
C LYS A 386 22.69 18.66 -3.97
N VAL A 387 22.41 18.92 -5.25
CA VAL A 387 22.05 17.90 -6.25
C VAL A 387 23.15 17.78 -7.29
N LEU A 388 23.84 16.64 -7.29
CA LEU A 388 24.79 16.29 -8.34
C LEU A 388 24.10 15.45 -9.42
N ILE A 389 24.23 15.86 -10.68
CA ILE A 389 23.69 15.11 -11.82
C ILE A 389 24.85 14.62 -12.68
N LEU A 390 24.99 13.30 -12.84
CA LEU A 390 25.96 12.68 -13.73
C LEU A 390 25.36 12.55 -15.13
N GLY A 391 25.98 13.23 -16.09
CA GLY A 391 25.62 13.14 -17.51
C GLY A 391 24.86 14.37 -18.01
N SER A 392 25.52 15.16 -18.86
CA SER A 392 24.99 16.38 -19.47
C SER A 392 24.10 16.14 -20.71
N GLY A 393 23.59 14.93 -20.90
CA GLY A 393 22.67 14.59 -22.00
C GLY A 393 21.27 15.16 -21.82
N SER A 394 20.35 14.86 -22.75
CA SER A 394 18.98 15.41 -22.75
C SER A 394 18.24 15.27 -21.43
N VAL A 395 18.34 14.09 -20.80
CA VAL A 395 17.69 13.80 -19.53
C VAL A 395 18.35 14.54 -18.36
N GLY A 396 19.68 14.54 -18.27
CA GLY A 396 20.38 15.24 -17.20
C GLY A 396 20.20 16.76 -17.29
N SER A 397 20.23 17.31 -18.49
CA SER A 397 19.90 18.72 -18.76
C SER A 397 18.46 19.06 -18.36
N LEU A 398 17.51 18.15 -18.59
CA LEU A 398 16.13 18.35 -18.15
C LEU A 398 16.03 18.40 -16.62
N PHE A 399 16.55 17.39 -15.91
CA PHE A 399 16.55 17.38 -14.44
C PHE A 399 17.23 18.62 -13.86
N ALA A 400 18.33 19.05 -14.48
CA ALA A 400 19.03 20.22 -14.05
C ALA A 400 18.18 21.49 -14.18
N SER A 401 17.59 21.73 -15.36
CA SER A 401 16.67 22.86 -15.57
C SER A 401 15.47 22.82 -14.62
N SER A 402 14.91 21.63 -14.36
CA SER A 402 13.76 21.46 -13.46
C SER A 402 14.07 21.77 -12.00
N LEU A 403 15.29 21.46 -11.53
CA LEU A 403 15.66 21.55 -10.11
C LEU A 403 16.40 22.85 -9.74
N SER A 404 17.04 23.52 -10.69
CA SER A 404 17.88 24.71 -10.43
C SER A 404 17.17 25.88 -9.74
N SER A 405 15.84 25.97 -9.78
CA SER A 405 15.11 27.04 -9.09
C SER A 405 15.08 26.86 -7.56
N ASN A 406 15.18 25.62 -7.06
CA ASN A 406 14.99 25.30 -5.65
C ASN A 406 16.14 24.47 -5.04
N CYS A 407 17.08 23.99 -5.86
CA CYS A 407 18.25 23.22 -5.46
C CYS A 407 19.54 23.92 -5.90
N ASP A 408 20.64 23.61 -5.22
CA ASP A 408 21.99 23.90 -5.74
C ASP A 408 22.38 22.71 -6.64
N VAL A 409 22.27 22.91 -7.96
CA VAL A 409 22.43 21.85 -8.95
C VAL A 409 23.78 21.99 -9.66
N LYS A 410 24.54 20.90 -9.72
CA LYS A 410 25.75 20.78 -10.53
C LYS A 410 25.59 19.64 -11.53
N LEU A 411 25.82 19.93 -12.81
CA LEU A 411 25.71 18.96 -13.90
C LEU A 411 27.12 18.57 -14.37
N LEU A 412 27.51 17.32 -14.13
CA LEU A 412 28.84 16.80 -14.50
C LEU A 412 28.83 16.31 -15.97
N SER A 413 29.69 16.89 -16.81
CA SER A 413 29.84 16.52 -18.22
C SER A 413 31.02 15.56 -18.42
N GLY A 414 30.80 14.44 -19.12
CA GLY A 414 31.84 13.43 -19.37
C GLY A 414 32.76 13.72 -20.56
N LYS A 415 32.51 14.77 -21.36
CA LYS A 415 33.31 15.13 -22.54
C LYS A 415 33.60 16.63 -22.53
N LYS A 416 34.87 17.01 -22.37
CA LYS A 416 35.37 18.39 -22.46
C LYS A 416 34.90 19.04 -23.76
N THR A 417 34.02 20.03 -23.69
CA THR A 417 33.84 21.00 -24.79
C THR A 417 34.03 22.42 -24.26
N LYS A 418 34.67 23.29 -25.05
CA LYS A 418 35.00 24.70 -24.70
C LYS A 418 33.78 25.59 -24.38
N LEU A 419 32.55 25.06 -24.43
CA LEU A 419 31.27 25.77 -24.38
C LEU A 419 30.54 25.57 -23.02
N GLU A 420 31.23 25.09 -21.98
CA GLU A 420 30.60 24.44 -20.82
C GLU A 420 30.60 25.26 -19.52
N GLU A 421 30.70 26.59 -19.55
CA GLU A 421 30.38 27.43 -18.38
C GLU A 421 28.97 28.02 -18.53
N ASN A 422 28.06 27.69 -17.60
CA ASN A 422 26.71 28.28 -17.46
C ASN A 422 25.84 28.27 -18.73
N ILE A 423 25.36 27.09 -19.14
CA ILE A 423 24.49 26.97 -20.31
C ILE A 423 23.05 27.41 -19.98
N GLU A 424 22.48 28.26 -20.84
CA GLU A 424 21.04 28.53 -20.83
C GLU A 424 20.31 27.35 -21.48
N ILE A 425 19.52 26.65 -20.67
CA ILE A 425 18.67 25.55 -21.10
C ILE A 425 17.26 26.09 -21.33
N SER A 426 16.81 26.07 -22.58
CA SER A 426 15.43 26.40 -22.98
C SER A 426 14.61 25.12 -23.09
N THR A 427 13.75 24.85 -22.12
CA THR A 427 12.81 23.73 -22.18
C THR A 427 11.53 24.17 -22.89
N GLN A 428 11.19 23.46 -23.97
CA GLN A 428 10.00 23.70 -24.79
C GLN A 428 9.08 22.48 -24.79
N VAL A 429 7.80 22.71 -24.57
CA VAL A 429 6.77 21.66 -24.68
C VAL A 429 6.08 21.81 -26.02
N ARG A 430 6.03 20.73 -26.82
CA ARG A 430 5.29 20.69 -28.09
C ARG A 430 4.08 19.77 -28.02
N GLU A 431 2.97 20.24 -28.60
CA GLU A 431 1.79 19.42 -28.93
C GLU A 431 1.57 19.52 -30.45
N GLY A 432 1.85 18.45 -31.17
CA GLY A 432 1.92 18.52 -32.64
C GLY A 432 3.04 19.45 -33.13
N ASN A 433 2.70 20.44 -33.96
CA ASN A 433 3.64 21.42 -34.51
C ASN A 433 3.71 22.73 -33.71
N GLU A 434 2.95 22.86 -32.62
CA GLU A 434 2.85 24.10 -31.83
C GLU A 434 3.63 24.00 -30.51
N THR A 435 4.33 25.09 -30.15
CA THR A 435 5.02 25.22 -28.87
C THR A 435 4.06 25.77 -27.82
N LYS A 436 3.74 24.99 -26.79
CA LYS A 436 2.83 25.36 -25.69
C LYS A 436 3.48 26.23 -24.63
N SER A 437 4.75 25.96 -24.30
CA SER A 437 5.46 26.67 -23.24
C SER A 437 6.96 26.68 -23.52
N ILE A 438 7.63 27.74 -23.09
CA ILE A 438 9.09 27.91 -23.15
C ILE A 438 9.56 28.37 -21.78
N ARG A 439 10.56 27.70 -21.21
CA ARG A 439 11.22 28.09 -19.97
C ARG A 439 12.72 28.10 -20.17
N ASN A 440 13.36 29.22 -19.84
CA ASN A 440 14.81 29.32 -19.85
C ASN A 440 15.36 29.17 -18.44
N THR A 441 16.43 28.41 -18.27
CA THR A 441 17.08 28.21 -16.97
C THR A 441 18.58 28.10 -17.17
N ILE A 442 19.35 28.89 -16.42
CA ILE A 442 20.80 28.79 -16.41
C ILE A 442 21.19 27.63 -15.50
N VAL A 443 22.00 26.70 -16.02
CA VAL A 443 22.49 25.55 -15.27
C VAL A 443 24.01 25.57 -15.26
N ASN A 444 24.57 25.36 -14.06
CA ASN A 444 26.01 25.26 -13.88
C ASN A 444 26.49 23.85 -14.28
N ILE A 445 27.18 23.78 -15.42
CA ILE A 445 27.90 22.58 -15.85
C ILE A 445 29.31 22.70 -15.30
N ILE A 446 29.79 21.62 -14.68
CA ILE A 446 31.08 21.61 -14.03
C ILE A 446 31.96 20.49 -14.59
N SER A 447 33.26 20.72 -14.53
CA SER A 447 34.31 19.74 -14.79
C SER A 447 34.65 18.90 -13.56
N ASP A 448 35.37 17.79 -13.78
CA ASP A 448 35.87 16.92 -12.70
C ASP A 448 36.81 17.68 -11.73
N GLU A 449 37.52 18.73 -12.19
CA GLU A 449 38.39 19.55 -11.34
C GLU A 449 37.59 20.53 -10.46
N GLU A 450 36.55 21.15 -11.00
CA GLU A 450 35.66 22.03 -10.23
C GLU A 450 34.84 21.25 -9.20
N LEU A 451 34.54 19.99 -9.50
CA LEU A 451 33.90 19.08 -8.56
C LEU A 451 34.74 18.88 -7.28
N LYS A 452 36.09 18.91 -7.35
CA LYS A 452 36.97 18.77 -6.17
C LYS A 452 36.76 19.81 -5.10
N ASN A 453 36.33 21.00 -5.52
CA ASN A 453 36.07 22.13 -4.63
C ASN A 453 34.56 22.30 -4.34
N ALA A 454 33.72 21.39 -4.83
CA ALA A 454 32.28 21.45 -4.65
C ALA A 454 31.85 20.83 -3.32
N TRP A 455 31.10 21.61 -2.53
CA TRP A 455 30.30 21.12 -1.39
C TRP A 455 31.05 20.32 -0.31
N ASN A 456 32.39 20.42 -0.26
CA ASN A 456 33.23 19.64 0.65
C ASN A 456 32.92 18.12 0.62
N GLY A 457 32.46 17.60 -0.52
CA GLY A 457 32.11 16.18 -0.68
C GLY A 457 30.77 15.73 -0.07
N GLU A 458 29.90 16.66 0.34
CA GLU A 458 28.54 16.35 0.78
C GLU A 458 27.53 16.46 -0.37
N ILE A 459 26.79 15.37 -0.63
CA ILE A 459 25.78 15.31 -1.68
C ILE A 459 24.45 14.86 -1.05
N ASP A 460 23.42 15.70 -1.15
CA ASP A 460 22.09 15.31 -0.70
C ASP A 460 21.45 14.31 -1.70
N VAL A 461 21.64 14.56 -3.00
CA VAL A 461 21.10 13.72 -4.07
C VAL A 461 22.08 13.53 -5.20
N LEU A 462 22.34 12.28 -5.56
CA LEU A 462 23.03 11.90 -6.78
C LEU A 462 22.03 11.41 -7.82
N ILE A 463 21.94 12.08 -8.96
CA ILE A 463 21.12 11.66 -10.10
C ILE A 463 22.04 11.09 -11.19
N ILE A 464 21.85 9.82 -11.54
CA ILE A 464 22.63 9.14 -12.58
C ILE A 464 21.82 9.15 -13.88
N ALA A 465 22.16 10.07 -14.79
CA ALA A 465 21.49 10.32 -16.06
C ALA A 465 22.34 10.01 -17.31
N VAL A 466 23.41 9.23 -17.14
CA VAL A 466 24.19 8.67 -18.25
C VAL A 466 23.54 7.39 -18.79
N LYS A 467 23.88 7.00 -20.02
CA LYS A 467 23.48 5.70 -20.60
C LYS A 467 24.09 4.55 -19.81
N SER A 468 23.44 3.39 -19.84
CA SER A 468 23.81 2.20 -19.06
C SER A 468 25.27 1.76 -19.24
N TYR A 469 25.82 1.86 -20.46
CA TYR A 469 27.23 1.55 -20.77
C TYR A 469 28.24 2.53 -20.15
N ALA A 470 27.83 3.79 -19.91
CA ALA A 470 28.70 4.85 -19.41
C ALA A 470 28.66 4.98 -17.88
N THR A 471 27.81 4.22 -17.20
CA THR A 471 27.58 4.29 -15.75
C THR A 471 28.87 4.16 -14.94
N ASN A 472 29.64 3.10 -15.21
CA ASN A 472 30.85 2.80 -14.45
C ASN A 472 31.89 3.90 -14.62
N GLN A 473 32.11 4.37 -15.86
CA GLN A 473 33.04 5.46 -16.14
C GLN A 473 32.59 6.77 -15.49
N ALA A 474 31.29 7.10 -15.56
CA ALA A 474 30.76 8.32 -14.96
C ALA A 474 30.92 8.34 -13.42
N ILE A 475 30.69 7.20 -12.77
CA ILE A 475 30.90 7.06 -11.32
C ILE A 475 32.40 7.12 -10.99
N GLN A 476 33.27 6.53 -11.81
CA GLN A 476 34.72 6.63 -11.62
C GLN A 476 35.21 8.07 -11.72
N ASN A 477 34.81 8.80 -12.77
CA ASN A 477 35.16 10.22 -12.94
C ASN A 477 34.65 11.06 -11.75
N MET A 478 33.43 10.81 -11.28
CA MET A 478 32.89 11.46 -10.10
C MET A 478 33.75 11.18 -8.85
N MET A 479 34.19 9.93 -8.63
CA MET A 479 35.04 9.58 -7.49
C MET A 479 36.44 10.20 -7.57
N GLU A 480 36.99 10.37 -8.78
CA GLU A 480 38.25 11.10 -8.99
C GLU A 480 38.11 12.60 -8.69
N GLY A 481 36.96 13.18 -9.03
CA GLY A 481 36.61 14.56 -8.71
C GLY A 481 36.18 14.78 -7.25
N LEU A 482 35.82 13.73 -6.50
CA LEU A 482 35.44 13.82 -5.07
C LEU A 482 36.12 12.71 -4.25
N PRO A 483 37.44 12.81 -4.05
CA PRO A 483 38.20 11.74 -3.39
C PRO A 483 37.82 11.53 -1.92
N SER A 484 37.24 12.54 -1.25
CA SER A 484 36.66 12.42 0.09
C SER A 484 35.13 12.57 0.04
N LEU A 485 34.44 11.54 -0.44
CA LEU A 485 32.99 11.47 -0.32
C LEU A 485 32.62 11.15 1.14
N SER A 486 32.16 12.16 1.87
CA SER A 486 31.81 12.00 3.29
C SER A 486 30.42 11.38 3.45
N LYS A 487 29.41 11.83 2.66
CA LYS A 487 28.03 11.30 2.66
C LYS A 487 27.27 11.59 1.34
N ILE A 488 26.76 10.55 0.69
CA ILE A 488 25.61 10.64 -0.23
C ILE A 488 24.38 10.28 0.59
N LYS A 489 23.28 11.04 0.53
CA LYS A 489 22.04 10.67 1.24
C LYS A 489 21.11 9.82 0.37
N HIS A 490 20.95 10.20 -0.90
CA HIS A 490 20.02 9.54 -1.83
C HIS A 490 20.59 9.41 -3.25
N ILE A 491 20.29 8.28 -3.90
CA ILE A 491 20.66 8.00 -5.29
C ILE A 491 19.39 7.85 -6.12
N ILE A 492 19.34 8.53 -7.25
CA ILE A 492 18.28 8.46 -8.24
C ILE A 492 18.89 7.94 -9.54
N THR A 493 18.30 6.90 -10.14
CA THR A 493 18.72 6.40 -11.45
C THR A 493 17.58 6.50 -12.45
N VAL A 494 17.87 6.99 -13.65
CA VAL A 494 16.91 7.12 -14.78
C VAL A 494 17.22 6.15 -15.92
N GLN A 495 18.16 5.23 -15.69
CA GLN A 495 18.69 4.34 -16.72
C GLN A 495 17.69 3.26 -17.12
N ASN A 496 17.77 2.83 -18.37
CA ASN A 496 16.97 1.74 -18.91
C ASN A 496 17.81 0.48 -19.02
N GLY A 497 17.22 -0.69 -18.79
CA GLY A 497 17.90 -1.97 -18.97
C GLY A 497 18.25 -2.69 -17.68
N TYR A 498 18.62 -3.96 -17.83
CA TYR A 498 18.87 -4.88 -16.73
C TYR A 498 20.29 -4.74 -16.15
N GLY A 499 20.42 -4.85 -14.83
CA GLY A 499 21.72 -4.91 -14.14
C GLY A 499 22.34 -3.56 -13.77
N ASN A 500 21.70 -2.44 -14.13
CA ASN A 500 22.19 -1.09 -13.85
C ASN A 500 22.32 -0.81 -12.35
N GLU A 501 21.33 -1.22 -11.55
CA GLU A 501 21.35 -1.04 -10.09
C GLU A 501 22.54 -1.77 -9.47
N GLN A 502 22.81 -3.00 -9.91
CA GLN A 502 23.95 -3.78 -9.42
C GLN A 502 25.28 -3.15 -9.87
N ASN A 503 25.35 -2.62 -11.09
CA ASN A 503 26.54 -1.94 -11.60
C ASN A 503 26.83 -0.65 -10.83
N ILE A 504 25.80 0.13 -10.52
CA ILE A 504 25.89 1.34 -9.69
C ILE A 504 26.40 0.96 -8.30
N LEU A 505 25.77 -0.01 -7.63
CA LEU A 505 26.16 -0.46 -6.30
C LEU A 505 27.59 -1.01 -6.27
N THR A 506 27.98 -1.78 -7.28
CA THR A 506 29.34 -2.32 -7.40
C THR A 506 30.36 -1.21 -7.61
N SER A 507 30.05 -0.23 -8.46
CA SER A 507 30.91 0.93 -8.70
C SER A 507 31.06 1.83 -7.48
N LEU A 508 30.00 1.95 -6.67
CA LEU A 508 29.98 2.74 -5.43
C LEU A 508 30.39 1.93 -4.19
N SER A 509 30.76 0.65 -4.33
CA SER A 509 31.12 -0.24 -3.21
C SER A 509 32.30 0.25 -2.36
N LYS A 510 33.12 1.15 -2.91
CA LYS A 510 34.22 1.82 -2.20
C LYS A 510 33.76 2.91 -1.24
N LEU A 511 32.48 3.31 -1.29
CA LEU A 511 31.88 4.32 -0.44
C LEU A 511 31.10 3.68 0.71
N ASN A 512 31.00 4.38 1.84
CA ASN A 512 30.08 3.98 2.91
C ASN A 512 28.64 4.33 2.50
N LEU A 513 27.89 3.34 2.01
CA LEU A 513 26.50 3.48 1.60
C LEU A 513 25.49 3.14 2.71
N GLU A 514 25.93 3.06 3.96
CA GLU A 514 25.05 2.80 5.10
C GLU A 514 24.01 3.93 5.26
N GLY A 515 22.73 3.59 5.16
CA GLY A 515 21.62 4.55 5.22
C GLY A 515 21.28 5.26 3.91
N VAL A 516 21.93 4.91 2.78
CA VAL A 516 21.63 5.47 1.45
C VAL A 516 20.44 4.76 0.83
N SER A 517 19.47 5.53 0.33
CA SER A 517 18.36 4.99 -0.46
C SER A 517 18.60 5.17 -1.96
N MET A 518 18.19 4.19 -2.77
CA MET A 518 18.28 4.23 -4.23
C MET A 518 16.90 4.06 -4.86
N SER A 519 16.56 4.93 -5.81
CA SER A 519 15.27 4.93 -6.51
C SER A 519 15.43 4.94 -8.04
N PRO A 520 14.89 3.93 -8.75
CA PRO A 520 14.72 4.03 -10.19
C PRO A 520 13.55 4.97 -10.54
N ILE A 521 13.69 5.73 -11.63
CA ILE A 521 12.70 6.67 -12.15
C ILE A 521 12.34 6.30 -13.59
N ASN A 522 11.06 6.50 -13.95
CA ASN A 522 10.56 6.30 -15.31
C ASN A 522 10.28 7.65 -15.99
N LEU A 523 10.78 7.79 -17.22
CA LEU A 523 10.49 8.92 -18.09
C LEU A 523 9.51 8.48 -19.16
N TYR A 524 8.34 9.12 -19.21
CA TYR A 524 7.27 8.80 -20.15
C TYR A 524 7.20 9.76 -21.35
N SER A 525 8.13 10.72 -21.46
CA SER A 525 8.25 11.66 -22.57
C SER A 525 9.60 11.53 -23.28
N GLY A 526 9.57 11.63 -24.61
CA GLY A 526 10.78 11.77 -25.41
C GLY A 526 11.33 13.18 -25.24
N VAL A 527 12.61 13.29 -24.85
CA VAL A 527 13.32 14.56 -24.77
C VAL A 527 14.35 14.60 -25.88
N LYS A 528 14.20 15.55 -26.80
CA LYS A 528 15.17 15.83 -27.85
C LYS A 528 16.01 17.04 -27.47
N THR A 529 17.32 16.94 -27.57
CA THR A 529 18.19 18.12 -27.46
C THR A 529 18.51 18.66 -28.84
N ILE A 530 18.27 19.96 -29.02
CA ILE A 530 18.72 20.73 -30.17
C ILE A 530 19.79 21.69 -29.65
N LEU A 531 21.01 21.56 -30.17
CA LEU A 531 22.09 22.50 -29.91
C LEU A 531 21.96 23.65 -30.90
N ASN A 532 21.70 24.86 -30.40
CA ASN A 532 21.78 26.08 -31.22
C ASN A 532 23.20 26.66 -31.16
N SER A 533 23.59 27.35 -32.23
CA SER A 533 24.92 27.95 -32.42
C SER A 533 25.27 29.12 -31.48
N GLU A 534 24.41 29.44 -30.51
CA GLU A 534 24.53 30.60 -29.58
C GLU A 534 24.50 30.16 -28.10
N ASP A 535 25.33 29.19 -27.71
CA ASP A 535 25.49 28.72 -26.31
C ASP A 535 24.18 28.30 -25.59
N ARG A 536 23.14 28.00 -26.37
CA ARG A 536 21.80 27.64 -25.89
C ARG A 536 21.48 26.19 -26.21
N ARG A 537 21.10 25.43 -25.18
CA ARG A 537 20.55 24.08 -25.34
C ARG A 537 19.04 24.15 -25.31
N VAL A 538 18.39 23.81 -26.42
CA VAL A 538 16.94 23.70 -26.48
C VAL A 538 16.56 22.24 -26.23
N LEU A 539 15.75 22.00 -25.20
CA LEU A 539 15.16 20.70 -24.91
C LEU A 539 13.72 20.72 -25.39
N GLU A 540 13.41 19.90 -26.38
CA GLU A 540 12.03 19.70 -26.86
C GLU A 540 11.45 18.44 -26.22
N GLN A 541 10.33 18.60 -25.51
CA GLN A 541 9.57 17.50 -24.93
C GLN A 541 8.35 17.17 -25.77
N SER A 542 8.15 15.89 -26.05
CA SER A 542 6.94 15.39 -26.71
C SER A 542 5.80 15.23 -25.70
N ASN A 543 4.68 15.91 -25.93
CA ASN A 543 3.33 15.64 -25.40
C ASN A 543 3.08 15.71 -23.87
N THR A 544 4.08 15.68 -22.98
CA THR A 544 3.83 15.81 -21.52
C THR A 544 4.93 16.56 -20.75
N ASP A 545 4.52 17.55 -19.94
CA ASP A 545 5.39 18.40 -19.12
C ASP A 545 5.90 17.72 -17.82
N LYS A 546 5.56 16.44 -17.60
CA LYS A 546 5.71 15.76 -16.30
C LYS A 546 6.66 14.56 -16.35
N ILE A 547 7.65 14.57 -15.47
CA ILE A 547 8.58 13.49 -15.13
C ILE A 547 7.96 12.72 -13.96
N SER A 548 7.63 11.44 -14.14
CA SER A 548 7.06 10.65 -13.05
C SER A 548 8.15 10.13 -12.12
N ILE A 549 8.14 10.55 -10.84
CA ILE A 549 9.14 10.17 -9.85
C ILE A 549 8.52 9.30 -8.77
N SER A 550 9.17 8.18 -8.45
CA SER A 550 8.89 7.43 -7.23
C SER A 550 9.74 7.98 -6.09
N VAL A 551 9.09 8.66 -5.14
CA VAL A 551 9.74 9.19 -3.94
C VAL A 551 9.73 8.10 -2.86
N PRO A 552 10.90 7.66 -2.34
CA PRO A 552 10.97 6.80 -1.16
C PRO A 552 10.11 7.36 -0.04
N LYS A 553 9.42 6.47 0.70
CA LYS A 553 8.65 6.87 1.89
C LYS A 553 9.50 7.66 2.91
N LEU A 554 10.81 7.40 2.98
CA LEU A 554 11.78 8.13 3.81
C LEU A 554 12.03 9.59 3.39
N LEU A 555 11.67 9.97 2.16
CA LEU A 555 11.82 11.34 1.65
C LEU A 555 10.54 12.17 1.80
N VAL A 556 9.40 11.53 2.10
CA VAL A 556 8.15 12.20 2.46
C VAL A 556 8.43 13.02 3.72
N ASP A 557 8.13 14.32 3.69
CA ASP A 557 8.41 15.33 4.73
C ASP A 557 9.84 15.89 4.81
N THR A 558 10.74 15.57 3.86
CA THR A 558 12.05 16.23 3.75
C THR A 558 11.99 17.48 2.86
N LYS A 559 12.94 18.43 3.02
CA LYS A 559 13.09 19.59 2.11
C LYS A 559 13.13 19.16 0.64
N LEU A 560 13.82 18.05 0.34
CA LEU A 560 13.92 17.48 -1.00
C LEU A 560 12.60 16.86 -1.48
N GLY A 561 11.89 16.12 -0.61
CA GLY A 561 10.56 15.60 -0.90
C GLY A 561 9.55 16.70 -1.23
N ASN A 562 9.65 17.85 -0.56
CA ASN A 562 8.85 19.04 -0.87
C ASN A 562 9.23 19.66 -2.23
N VAL A 563 10.52 19.70 -2.58
CA VAL A 563 10.96 20.19 -3.92
C VAL A 563 10.39 19.32 -5.03
N PHE A 564 10.38 17.99 -4.88
CA PHE A 564 9.78 17.09 -5.87
C PHE A 564 8.25 17.14 -5.86
N SER A 565 7.60 17.25 -4.70
CA SER A 565 6.13 17.31 -4.59
C SER A 565 5.53 18.60 -5.12
N ASN A 566 6.20 19.74 -4.94
CA ASN A 566 5.67 21.06 -5.28
C ASN A 566 6.06 21.53 -6.69
N ASN A 567 6.90 20.78 -7.39
CA ASN A 567 7.31 21.12 -8.74
C ASN A 567 6.34 20.48 -9.74
N SER A 568 5.62 21.31 -10.49
CA SER A 568 4.62 20.89 -11.47
C SER A 568 5.16 20.00 -12.59
N GLN A 569 6.49 19.99 -12.81
CA GLN A 569 7.18 19.11 -13.75
C GLN A 569 7.43 17.71 -13.20
N PHE A 570 7.21 17.46 -11.90
CA PHE A 570 7.30 16.12 -11.33
C PHE A 570 5.90 15.59 -10.98
N GLN A 571 5.60 14.37 -11.41
CA GLN A 571 4.42 13.64 -10.98
C GLN A 571 4.86 12.55 -10.02
N ILE A 572 4.48 12.66 -8.74
CA ILE A 572 4.78 11.60 -7.78
C ILE A 572 3.89 10.39 -8.10
N GLY A 573 4.52 9.26 -8.44
CA GLY A 573 3.85 7.99 -8.70
C GLY A 573 3.45 7.26 -7.39
N SER A 574 3.31 5.94 -7.45
CA SER A 574 3.13 5.12 -6.24
C SER A 574 4.34 5.27 -5.30
N ILE A 575 4.06 5.45 -4.00
CA ILE A 575 5.08 5.42 -2.94
C ILE A 575 5.65 4.00 -2.90
N LEU A 576 6.81 3.79 -3.51
CA LEU A 576 7.53 2.52 -3.41
C LEU A 576 8.08 2.38 -1.98
N ASN A 577 7.87 1.20 -1.39
CA ASN A 577 8.67 0.79 -0.24
C ASN A 577 10.14 0.78 -0.70
N SER A 578 10.99 1.48 0.06
CA SER A 578 12.43 1.64 -0.18
C SER A 578 13.10 0.40 -0.82
N THR A 579 13.80 0.62 -1.92
CA THR A 579 14.38 -0.42 -2.79
C THR A 579 15.61 -1.14 -2.21
N ILE A 580 16.16 -0.69 -1.07
CA ILE A 580 17.28 -1.37 -0.39
C ILE A 580 17.12 -1.24 1.13
N ILE A 581 16.97 -2.39 1.80
CA ILE A 581 17.30 -2.63 3.22
C ILE A 581 18.26 -3.84 3.16
N ASP A 582 19.43 -3.74 3.80
CA ASP A 582 20.43 -4.83 3.89
C ASP A 582 21.11 -5.28 2.58
N GLY A 583 21.50 -4.35 1.71
CA GLY A 583 22.47 -4.61 0.62
C GLY A 583 22.02 -5.58 -0.48
N LYS A 584 20.71 -5.86 -0.58
CA LYS A 584 20.14 -6.73 -1.63
C LYS A 584 19.19 -5.92 -2.53
N PRO A 585 19.47 -5.78 -3.83
CA PRO A 585 18.53 -5.14 -4.75
C PRO A 585 17.26 -5.96 -4.83
N LYS A 586 16.10 -5.34 -4.60
CA LYS A 586 14.80 -5.96 -4.82
C LYS A 586 14.05 -5.27 -5.97
N PHE A 587 13.63 -6.12 -6.91
CA PHE A 587 12.75 -5.90 -8.05
C PHE A 587 13.35 -5.19 -9.28
N VAL A 588 13.51 -5.97 -10.34
CA VAL A 588 13.66 -5.50 -11.72
C VAL A 588 12.26 -5.27 -12.29
N ASP A 589 12.02 -4.13 -12.93
CA ASP A 589 10.80 -3.89 -13.71
C ASP A 589 10.86 -4.66 -15.03
N TRP A 590 10.44 -5.92 -14.99
CA TRP A 590 10.48 -6.82 -16.14
C TRP A 590 9.61 -6.36 -17.30
N MET A 591 8.47 -5.71 -17.02
CA MET A 591 7.57 -5.21 -18.05
C MET A 591 8.25 -4.09 -18.84
N LYS A 592 8.90 -3.15 -18.16
CA LYS A 592 9.67 -2.08 -18.80
C LYS A 592 10.80 -2.63 -19.68
N LEU A 593 11.52 -3.64 -19.20
CA LEU A 593 12.59 -4.29 -19.98
C LEU A 593 12.04 -4.92 -21.27
N ILE A 594 10.91 -5.65 -21.20
CA ILE A 594 10.27 -6.24 -22.38
C ILE A 594 9.82 -5.16 -23.37
N ILE A 595 9.16 -4.09 -22.90
CA ILE A 595 8.70 -2.99 -23.74
C ILE A 595 9.88 -2.40 -24.53
N ASN A 596 10.95 -2.01 -23.84
CA ASN A 596 12.08 -1.34 -24.47
C ASN A 596 12.89 -2.27 -25.39
N SER A 597 13.06 -3.54 -25.01
CA SER A 597 13.76 -4.55 -25.83
C SER A 597 12.93 -5.07 -27.01
N THR A 598 11.63 -4.75 -27.07
CA THR A 598 10.76 -5.09 -28.19
C THR A 598 10.60 -3.92 -29.15
N ILE A 599 10.25 -2.73 -28.62
CA ILE A 599 9.93 -1.56 -29.44
C ILE A 599 11.19 -0.93 -30.03
N ASN A 600 12.18 -0.60 -29.18
CA ASN A 600 13.34 0.18 -29.60
C ASN A 600 14.13 -0.47 -30.75
N PRO A 601 14.58 -1.74 -30.65
CA PRO A 601 15.36 -2.33 -31.72
C PRO A 601 14.58 -2.44 -33.04
N LEU A 602 13.29 -2.76 -33.00
CA LEU A 602 12.49 -2.86 -34.23
C LEU A 602 12.26 -1.49 -34.85
N ALA A 603 11.89 -0.48 -34.07
CA ALA A 603 11.74 0.89 -34.57
C ALA A 603 13.07 1.40 -35.16
N SER A 604 14.20 1.10 -34.53
CA SER A 604 15.54 1.46 -34.99
C SER A 604 15.98 0.76 -36.27
N LEU A 605 15.76 -0.55 -36.40
CA LEU A 605 16.15 -1.31 -37.59
C LEU A 605 15.44 -0.79 -38.83
N TYR A 606 14.15 -0.45 -38.69
CA TYR A 606 13.30 0.03 -39.77
C TYR A 606 13.27 1.56 -39.90
N GLN A 607 13.90 2.30 -38.99
CA GLN A 607 13.97 3.77 -38.99
C GLN A 607 12.59 4.43 -39.02
N ILE A 608 11.69 3.98 -38.15
CA ILE A 608 10.31 4.44 -38.06
C ILE A 608 9.96 4.91 -36.64
N GLU A 609 8.89 5.68 -36.52
CA GLU A 609 8.28 6.03 -35.23
C GLU A 609 7.59 4.80 -34.60
N ASN A 610 7.42 4.82 -33.28
CA ASN A 610 6.89 3.67 -32.54
C ASN A 610 5.50 3.24 -33.03
N GLY A 611 4.64 4.19 -33.40
CA GLY A 611 3.28 3.91 -33.88
C GLY A 611 3.25 3.16 -35.20
N ASN A 612 4.25 3.36 -36.07
CA ASN A 612 4.34 2.71 -37.38
C ASN A 612 4.66 1.22 -37.28
N LEU A 613 5.19 0.74 -36.14
CA LEU A 613 5.32 -0.70 -35.88
C LEU A 613 3.97 -1.42 -35.98
N LEU A 614 2.88 -0.74 -35.58
CA LEU A 614 1.54 -1.30 -35.57
C LEU A 614 0.89 -1.33 -36.95
N GLN A 615 1.42 -0.60 -37.92
CA GLN A 615 0.88 -0.54 -39.27
C GLN A 615 1.35 -1.72 -40.15
N ASN A 616 2.36 -2.47 -39.69
CA ASN A 616 2.96 -3.56 -40.45
C ASN A 616 2.80 -4.90 -39.72
N LEU A 617 2.04 -5.82 -40.32
CA LEU A 617 1.76 -7.14 -39.74
C LEU A 617 3.03 -7.99 -39.53
N ALA A 618 4.05 -7.84 -40.38
CA ALA A 618 5.32 -8.55 -40.19
C ALA A 618 6.08 -8.04 -38.96
N LEU A 619 6.08 -6.73 -38.72
CA LEU A 619 6.69 -6.14 -37.52
C LEU A 619 5.95 -6.56 -36.26
N GLN A 620 4.62 -6.57 -36.28
CA GLN A 620 3.80 -7.12 -35.20
C GLN A 620 4.12 -8.59 -34.90
N ASN A 621 4.36 -9.41 -35.93
CA ASN A 621 4.76 -10.80 -35.75
C ASN A 621 6.17 -10.93 -35.15
N LEU A 622 7.12 -10.09 -35.55
CA LEU A 622 8.44 -10.02 -34.93
C LEU A 622 8.35 -9.63 -33.45
N MET A 623 7.49 -8.68 -33.09
CA MET A 623 7.23 -8.32 -31.70
C MET A 623 6.74 -9.53 -30.89
N LYS A 624 5.79 -10.30 -31.42
CA LYS A 624 5.29 -11.52 -30.77
C LYS A 624 6.39 -12.57 -30.58
N ILE A 625 7.27 -12.74 -31.57
CA ILE A 625 8.40 -13.68 -31.49
C ILE A 625 9.36 -13.28 -30.38
N LEU A 626 9.76 -12.00 -30.33
CA LEU A 626 10.64 -11.48 -29.29
C LEU A 626 10.02 -11.63 -27.90
N ILE A 627 8.76 -11.22 -27.73
CA ILE A 627 8.05 -11.31 -26.46
C ILE A 627 7.94 -12.76 -25.98
N LYS A 628 7.61 -13.70 -26.88
CA LYS A 628 7.52 -15.12 -26.52
C LYS A 628 8.86 -15.66 -25.99
N GLU A 629 9.95 -15.32 -26.67
CA GLU A 629 11.29 -15.73 -26.27
C GLU A 629 11.70 -15.11 -24.92
N GLN A 630 11.43 -13.82 -24.73
CA GLN A 630 11.70 -13.09 -23.49
C GLN A 630 10.90 -13.64 -22.32
N VAL A 631 9.59 -13.86 -22.49
CA VAL A 631 8.72 -14.45 -21.47
C VAL A 631 9.19 -15.85 -21.10
N ASN A 632 9.62 -16.68 -22.07
CA ASN A 632 10.18 -18.00 -21.79
C ASN A 632 11.43 -17.94 -20.90
N ILE A 633 12.32 -16.98 -21.14
CA ILE A 633 13.51 -16.76 -20.30
C ILE A 633 13.08 -16.34 -18.88
N LEU A 634 12.12 -15.42 -18.77
CA LEU A 634 11.65 -14.91 -17.47
C LEU A 634 10.91 -15.95 -16.62
N ARG A 635 10.31 -17.00 -17.23
CA ARG A 635 9.73 -18.13 -16.49
C ARG A 635 10.74 -18.82 -15.57
N MET A 636 12.03 -18.72 -15.84
CA MET A 636 13.09 -19.30 -15.00
C MET A 636 13.41 -18.47 -13.77
N ILE A 637 12.89 -17.25 -13.68
CA ILE A 637 13.17 -16.30 -12.60
C ILE A 637 11.97 -16.27 -11.66
N PRO A 638 12.13 -16.70 -10.39
CA PRO A 638 11.04 -16.68 -9.42
C PRO A 638 10.42 -15.29 -9.27
N GLY A 639 9.09 -15.21 -9.40
CA GLY A 639 8.32 -13.96 -9.27
C GLY A 639 8.39 -13.00 -10.47
N ALA A 640 9.14 -13.32 -11.53
CA ALA A 640 9.22 -12.45 -12.71
C ALA A 640 7.89 -12.43 -13.49
N ILE A 641 7.26 -13.59 -13.69
CA ILE A 641 5.97 -13.69 -14.39
C ILE A 641 4.85 -12.97 -13.63
N ASP A 642 4.81 -13.10 -12.30
CA ASP A 642 3.81 -12.46 -11.45
C ASP A 642 3.87 -10.92 -11.52
N SER A 643 5.02 -10.36 -11.93
CA SER A 643 5.20 -8.92 -12.11
C SER A 643 4.70 -8.39 -13.47
N LEU A 644 4.51 -9.27 -14.46
CA LEU A 644 4.15 -8.87 -15.82
C LEU A 644 2.63 -8.72 -16.00
N ALA A 645 1.84 -9.51 -15.27
CA ALA A 645 0.39 -9.51 -15.39
C ALA A 645 -0.30 -9.89 -14.08
N THR A 646 -1.44 -9.27 -13.81
CA THR A 646 -2.31 -9.66 -12.70
C THR A 646 -3.10 -10.93 -13.05
N ALA A 647 -3.57 -11.63 -12.02
CA ALA A 647 -4.45 -12.80 -12.20
C ALA A 647 -5.72 -12.47 -13.01
N GLN A 648 -6.20 -11.22 -12.93
CA GLN A 648 -7.35 -10.74 -13.69
C GLN A 648 -7.03 -10.60 -15.19
N GLU A 649 -5.86 -10.06 -15.54
CA GLU A 649 -5.43 -9.91 -16.94
C GLU A 649 -5.19 -11.27 -17.61
N MET A 650 -4.81 -12.28 -16.83
CA MET A 650 -4.47 -13.64 -17.28
C MET A 650 -5.66 -14.59 -17.44
N LYS A 651 -6.89 -14.17 -17.08
CA LYS A 651 -8.07 -15.05 -16.95
C LYS A 651 -8.35 -15.90 -18.20
N ASP A 652 -8.27 -15.29 -19.39
CA ASP A 652 -8.57 -15.94 -20.67
C ASP A 652 -7.46 -15.71 -21.73
N LYS A 653 -6.26 -15.34 -21.28
CA LYS A 653 -5.14 -14.95 -22.14
C LYS A 653 -3.86 -15.62 -21.70
N SER A 654 -3.02 -16.00 -22.66
CA SER A 654 -1.64 -16.38 -22.37
C SER A 654 -0.84 -15.17 -21.86
N ILE A 655 0.22 -15.41 -21.09
CA ILE A 655 1.06 -14.32 -20.57
C ILE A 655 1.71 -13.55 -21.73
N GLU A 656 2.09 -14.26 -22.79
CA GLU A 656 2.62 -13.67 -24.02
C GLU A 656 1.60 -12.72 -24.67
N GLN A 657 0.31 -13.09 -24.66
CA GLN A 657 -0.76 -12.26 -25.21
C GLN A 657 -1.00 -11.01 -24.35
N VAL A 658 -1.03 -11.14 -23.02
CA VAL A 658 -1.18 -9.98 -22.12
C VAL A 658 -0.02 -9.01 -22.29
N VAL A 659 1.21 -9.53 -22.30
CA VAL A 659 2.43 -8.72 -22.49
C VAL A 659 2.41 -8.06 -23.87
N TYR A 660 2.04 -8.78 -24.92
CA TYR A 660 1.90 -8.22 -26.27
C TYR A 660 0.90 -7.06 -26.32
N GLU A 661 -0.30 -7.22 -25.74
CA GLU A 661 -1.31 -6.16 -25.69
C GLU A 661 -0.81 -4.92 -24.93
N LYS A 662 -0.04 -5.12 -23.84
CA LYS A 662 0.60 -4.00 -23.12
C LYS A 662 1.66 -3.30 -23.96
N VAL A 663 2.50 -4.03 -24.70
CA VAL A 663 3.49 -3.45 -25.61
C VAL A 663 2.80 -2.67 -26.73
N MET A 664 1.75 -3.21 -27.33
CA MET A 664 0.92 -2.52 -28.33
C MET A 664 0.36 -1.20 -27.79
N LYS A 665 -0.16 -1.23 -26.56
CA LYS A 665 -0.69 -0.03 -25.91
C LYS A 665 0.37 1.06 -25.74
N ILE A 666 1.61 0.68 -25.39
CA ILE A 666 2.71 1.64 -25.30
C ILE A 666 3.11 2.17 -26.67
N CYS A 667 3.14 1.35 -27.73
CA CYS A 667 3.34 1.82 -29.10
C CYS A 667 2.28 2.86 -29.51
N GLU A 668 1.01 2.66 -29.15
CA GLU A 668 -0.06 3.64 -29.43
C GLU A 668 0.15 4.95 -28.66
N LEU A 669 0.39 4.85 -27.34
CA LEU A 669 0.57 6.01 -26.46
C LEU A 669 1.82 6.82 -26.82
N THR A 670 2.84 6.16 -27.37
CA THR A 670 4.09 6.78 -27.82
C THR A 670 4.18 6.84 -29.35
N SER A 671 3.04 6.87 -30.05
CA SER A 671 2.98 6.68 -31.50
C SER A 671 3.89 7.61 -32.32
N SER A 672 3.94 8.89 -31.98
CA SER A 672 4.81 9.90 -32.62
C SER A 672 6.24 9.93 -32.09
N ASN A 673 6.58 9.05 -31.13
CA ASN A 673 7.89 9.06 -30.50
C ASN A 673 8.92 8.32 -31.35
N ARG A 674 10.12 8.89 -31.42
CA ARG A 674 11.31 8.23 -31.97
C ARG A 674 12.12 7.68 -30.81
N CYS A 675 12.30 6.37 -30.77
CA CYS A 675 12.98 5.73 -29.67
C CYS A 675 14.45 6.17 -29.56
N SER A 676 14.99 6.14 -28.34
CA SER A 676 16.36 6.58 -28.06
C SER A 676 17.42 5.83 -28.87
N MET A 677 17.21 4.54 -29.11
CA MET A 677 18.12 3.71 -29.91
C MET A 677 18.18 4.17 -31.38
N LEU A 678 17.06 4.62 -31.97
CA LEU A 678 17.05 5.14 -33.34
C LEU A 678 17.84 6.45 -33.42
N VAL A 679 17.60 7.34 -32.46
CA VAL A 679 18.34 8.60 -32.34
C VAL A 679 19.84 8.35 -32.14
N ASP A 680 20.21 7.35 -31.33
CA ASP A 680 21.61 6.98 -31.12
C ASP A 680 22.25 6.48 -32.42
N LEU A 681 21.58 5.60 -33.18
CA LEU A 681 22.10 5.10 -34.46
C LEU A 681 22.27 6.21 -35.50
N GLU A 682 21.30 7.12 -35.63
CA GLU A 682 21.38 8.25 -36.56
C GLU A 682 22.53 9.20 -36.25
N ASN A 683 22.81 9.38 -34.96
CA ASN A 683 23.93 10.19 -34.49
C ASN A 683 25.25 9.40 -34.42
N GLN A 684 25.29 8.15 -34.87
CA GLN A 684 26.45 7.26 -34.80
C GLN A 684 26.99 7.07 -33.37
N ASN A 685 26.08 7.04 -32.39
CA ASN A 685 26.38 6.78 -31.00
C ASN A 685 26.17 5.31 -30.64
N GLU A 686 26.84 4.87 -29.57
CA GLU A 686 26.60 3.57 -28.97
C GLU A 686 25.19 3.50 -28.35
N THR A 687 24.51 2.37 -28.55
CA THR A 687 23.15 2.14 -28.05
C THR A 687 23.12 1.27 -26.79
N GLU A 688 21.97 1.21 -26.12
CA GLU A 688 21.76 0.36 -24.94
C GLU A 688 21.40 -1.09 -25.28
N ILE A 689 21.60 -1.55 -26.52
CA ILE A 689 21.17 -2.88 -26.98
C ILE A 689 21.65 -4.02 -26.08
N MET A 690 22.87 -3.92 -25.53
CA MET A 690 23.45 -4.93 -24.64
C MET A 690 22.75 -5.00 -23.28
N TYR A 691 22.16 -3.90 -22.81
CA TYR A 691 21.42 -3.83 -21.55
C TYR A 691 19.91 -4.12 -21.72
N LEU A 692 19.46 -4.21 -22.98
CA LEU A 692 18.10 -4.57 -23.36
C LEU A 692 18.05 -6.03 -23.85
N ASN A 693 18.18 -6.25 -25.16
CA ASN A 693 18.14 -7.60 -25.73
C ASN A 693 19.37 -8.42 -25.32
N GLY A 694 20.53 -7.79 -25.16
CA GLY A 694 21.74 -8.48 -24.66
C GLY A 694 21.56 -9.03 -23.25
N ALA A 695 20.78 -8.36 -22.40
CA ALA A 695 20.45 -8.87 -21.07
C ALA A 695 19.59 -10.15 -21.13
N PHE A 696 18.64 -10.21 -22.06
CA PHE A 696 17.89 -11.45 -22.30
C PHE A 696 18.81 -12.57 -22.82
N VAL A 697 19.77 -12.26 -23.69
CA VAL A 697 20.77 -13.23 -24.16
C VAL A 697 21.64 -13.74 -23.00
N GLU A 698 22.08 -12.85 -22.10
CA GLU A 698 22.87 -13.23 -20.92
C GLU A 698 22.06 -14.11 -19.96
N LEU A 699 20.81 -13.74 -19.67
CA LEU A 699 19.90 -14.54 -18.85
C LEU A 699 19.61 -15.89 -19.49
N ALA A 700 19.39 -15.94 -20.80
CA ALA A 700 19.19 -17.18 -21.55
C ALA A 700 20.41 -18.10 -21.44
N ASN A 701 21.61 -17.58 -21.64
CA ASN A 701 22.86 -18.33 -21.46
C ASN A 701 23.01 -18.86 -20.03
N LYS A 702 22.71 -18.03 -19.03
CA LYS A 702 22.74 -18.41 -17.61
C LYS A 702 21.81 -19.59 -17.30
N PHE A 703 20.61 -19.60 -17.90
CA PHE A 703 19.61 -20.66 -17.71
C PHE A 703 19.69 -21.79 -18.76
N LYS A 704 20.65 -21.73 -19.69
CA LYS A 704 20.81 -22.67 -20.81
C LYS A 704 19.53 -22.78 -21.67
N ILE A 705 18.91 -21.63 -21.95
CA ILE A 705 17.76 -21.50 -22.84
C ILE A 705 18.23 -20.87 -24.15
N ASP A 706 17.66 -21.30 -25.27
CA ASP A 706 17.94 -20.68 -26.56
C ASP A 706 17.25 -19.31 -26.67
N SER A 707 18.00 -18.29 -27.09
CA SER A 707 17.50 -16.95 -27.38
C SER A 707 17.88 -16.45 -28.78
N PRO A 708 17.54 -17.19 -29.85
CA PRO A 708 18.00 -16.87 -31.21
C PRO A 708 17.50 -15.52 -31.70
N SER A 709 16.29 -15.12 -31.35
CA SER A 709 15.67 -13.88 -31.83
C SER A 709 16.31 -12.66 -31.17
N ASN A 710 16.49 -12.69 -29.84
CA ASN A 710 17.19 -11.62 -29.13
C ASN A 710 18.66 -11.54 -29.57
N LYS A 711 19.33 -12.69 -29.76
CA LYS A 711 20.71 -12.72 -30.26
C LYS A 711 20.81 -12.08 -31.65
N MET A 712 19.91 -12.45 -32.57
CA MET A 712 19.87 -11.86 -33.91
C MET A 712 19.65 -10.34 -33.86
N ILE A 713 18.73 -9.86 -33.03
CA ILE A 713 18.48 -8.42 -32.85
C ILE A 713 19.72 -7.69 -32.32
N VAL A 714 20.42 -8.26 -31.34
CA VAL A 714 21.67 -7.71 -30.81
C VAL A 714 22.70 -7.55 -31.93
N GLU A 715 22.96 -8.62 -32.70
CA GLU A 715 23.94 -8.58 -33.79
C GLU A 715 23.56 -7.56 -34.88
N LEU A 716 22.28 -7.46 -35.24
CA LEU A 716 21.80 -6.53 -36.27
C LEU A 716 21.96 -5.07 -35.85
N ILE A 717 21.63 -4.73 -34.60
CA ILE A 717 21.82 -3.36 -34.08
C ILE A 717 23.30 -3.06 -33.91
N THR A 718 24.08 -3.98 -33.36
CA THR A 718 25.54 -3.82 -33.22
C THR A 718 26.20 -3.60 -34.58
N ALA A 719 25.79 -4.35 -35.61
CA ALA A 719 26.30 -4.16 -36.98
C ALA A 719 25.98 -2.76 -37.53
N LYS A 720 24.86 -2.14 -37.15
CA LYS A 720 24.51 -0.76 -37.53
C LYS A 720 25.26 0.31 -36.71
N GLN A 721 25.80 -0.04 -35.54
CA GLN A 721 26.62 0.86 -34.73
C GLN A 721 28.06 0.98 -35.25
N VAL A 722 28.55 -0.05 -35.95
CA VAL A 722 29.91 -0.08 -36.50
C VAL A 722 29.95 0.76 -37.78
N LYS A 723 30.94 1.66 -37.85
CA LYS A 723 31.26 2.44 -39.06
C LYS A 723 31.78 1.55 -40.18
#